data_AF-A0A8J7IKU7-F1
#
_entry.id   AF-A0A8J7IKU7-F1
#
_cell.length_a   1.000
_cell.length_b   1.000
_cell.length_c   1.000
_cell.angle_alpha   90.00
_cell.angle_beta   90.00
_cell.angle_gamma   90.00
#
_symmetry.space_group_name_H-M   'P 1'
#
loop_
_entity.id
_entity.type
_entity.pdbx_description
1 polymer ?
#
loop_
_entity_poly.entity_id
_entity_poly.type
_entity_poly.pdbx_seq_one_letter_code
_entity_poly.pdbx_strand_id
1 'polypeptide(L)'
;MKSHAKTVVVGGGCVGASILYGLTQNGCSDAVMLERTTLTSGSTWHAAGLLVTFVRSHNISKMTMETIRIYGEVEEKLGASVGLRKVGQLRVANTEKRWDEFQSYISIAEAAGVPCKLVTPEEIAEIYPLLNQSDDIRGGILHTEDGYVNPADITMGLAKLARDGGAKIHQNTEAQSYEKLENGHWKVVTNQGEITCEHLVFATGNYARENARRVGLDLPCIPIVHQYWTTETVPLLKERKAEGLPEFPILRDEDYGAYLREDVGGIQFGPYEFTKDLKLFAEDRVPPDFGADLLPEDFDAVETQWERAIERVPTLGEVGIKANTRGPFQMTPDELPLAGPAPGHDNLWLAEGMPGGILWGGTVGNRLAKWIINGDPGMDMSELDPRRFSDYASKRWTMDKVRETWGTHMDAHVPGEDFPAARPMKTVSSYDLLTAQGAVWTSFNGYEFPRWFAKTPEEAIPEHSFRRTDHMELVQEEVRRTREEAGFIEMSPMTKFTVRGPGAAVWLDGIMANKLPKTGRMTLSLLLNDNGGMDAEYTVVRYGENDFYLISTPNWRSYNWDQLQRLLPRDGSVILDDISENMGVIALAGPQAREILQPLTDNDLSNAAFPWLSAQMGEVGYAKDVHLLRVSYTGELGWEIHHPVGYNRHLVDLLLKAGVKPFGLEALESMRLEKSYRAINREICKDLTPYEADLGRFVALEGRDFIGKDALIAQKEKGDHPVLVTLKLPFCDTSVMFDEGVYSDGNLIGRVTSGGFSYYCNHDIAMALVPQDMTAPGTKMQVKIHNEMRDAEVIDICAHDPSSARARA
;
A
#
# COMPACT_ATOMS: atom_id res chain seq x y z
N MET A 1 -14.73 11.32 -35.89
CA MET A 1 -14.21 11.34 -34.51
C MET A 1 -14.01 12.78 -34.08
N LYS A 2 -14.13 13.12 -32.78
CA LYS A 2 -13.74 14.45 -32.27
C LYS A 2 -12.22 14.61 -32.39
N SER A 3 -11.72 15.76 -32.83
CA SER A 3 -10.27 16.00 -33.03
C SER A 3 -9.55 16.61 -31.82
N HIS A 4 -10.30 17.13 -30.85
CA HIS A 4 -9.75 17.70 -29.61
C HIS A 4 -10.68 17.41 -28.43
N ALA A 5 -10.13 17.15 -27.25
CA ALA A 5 -10.88 17.05 -26.00
C ALA A 5 -9.99 17.41 -24.81
N LYS A 6 -10.55 17.90 -23.71
CA LYS A 6 -9.79 18.11 -22.48
C LYS A 6 -9.17 16.81 -21.97
N THR A 7 -9.99 15.75 -21.88
CA THR A 7 -9.53 14.43 -21.37
C THR A 7 -9.87 13.31 -22.33
N VAL A 8 -8.91 12.43 -22.61
CA VAL A 8 -9.11 11.19 -23.36
C VAL A 8 -8.88 9.98 -22.46
N VAL A 9 -9.86 9.07 -22.40
CA VAL A 9 -9.80 7.80 -21.69
C VAL A 9 -9.65 6.67 -22.71
N VAL A 10 -8.63 5.84 -22.59
CA VAL A 10 -8.39 4.69 -23.48
C VAL A 10 -8.83 3.41 -22.77
N GLY A 11 -9.86 2.76 -23.30
CA GLY A 11 -10.47 1.54 -22.77
C GLY A 11 -11.91 1.74 -22.32
N GLY A 12 -12.81 0.89 -22.80
CA GLY A 12 -14.25 0.89 -22.57
C GLY A 12 -14.75 -0.25 -21.68
N GLY A 13 -13.89 -0.76 -20.79
CA GLY A 13 -14.30 -1.60 -19.67
C GLY A 13 -14.98 -0.80 -18.55
N CYS A 14 -15.37 -1.47 -17.47
CA CYS A 14 -16.04 -0.84 -16.32
C CYS A 14 -15.23 0.33 -15.74
N VAL A 15 -13.92 0.16 -15.56
CA VAL A 15 -13.02 1.19 -15.03
C VAL A 15 -13.02 2.44 -15.93
N GLY A 16 -12.87 2.28 -17.25
CA GLY A 16 -12.93 3.39 -18.19
C GLY A 16 -14.28 4.10 -18.18
N ALA A 17 -15.39 3.36 -18.09
CA ALA A 17 -16.74 3.93 -18.00
C ALA A 17 -16.93 4.70 -16.68
N SER A 18 -16.41 4.20 -15.57
CA SER A 18 -16.42 4.87 -14.27
C SER A 18 -15.60 6.16 -14.28
N ILE A 19 -14.42 6.18 -14.92
CA ILE A 19 -13.62 7.40 -15.08
C ILE A 19 -14.38 8.43 -15.91
N LEU A 20 -14.96 8.01 -17.04
CA LEU A 20 -15.72 8.90 -17.91
C LEU A 20 -16.94 9.49 -17.17
N TYR A 21 -17.66 8.66 -16.42
CA TYR A 21 -18.76 9.10 -15.56
C TYR A 21 -18.26 10.09 -14.49
N GLY A 22 -17.21 9.74 -13.74
CA GLY A 22 -16.60 10.59 -12.73
C GLY A 22 -16.19 11.96 -13.28
N LEU A 23 -15.57 12.01 -14.47
CA LEU A 23 -15.19 13.26 -15.13
C LEU A 23 -16.42 14.16 -15.37
N THR A 24 -17.51 13.60 -15.89
CA THR A 24 -18.73 14.38 -16.14
C THR A 24 -19.43 14.83 -14.85
N GLN A 25 -19.40 14.02 -13.79
CA GLN A 25 -19.95 14.41 -12.48
C GLN A 25 -19.13 15.55 -11.84
N ASN A 26 -17.83 15.62 -12.12
CA ASN A 26 -16.95 16.70 -11.67
C ASN A 26 -16.85 17.85 -12.70
N GLY A 27 -17.82 17.99 -13.60
CA GLY A 27 -17.95 19.15 -14.50
C GLY A 27 -17.13 19.09 -15.79
N CYS A 28 -16.42 17.99 -16.06
CA CYS A 28 -15.67 17.80 -17.31
C CYS A 28 -16.50 17.04 -18.35
N SER A 29 -17.35 17.77 -19.07
CA SER A 29 -18.12 17.23 -20.21
C SER A 29 -17.28 17.08 -21.48
N ASP A 30 -16.15 17.79 -21.57
CA ASP A 30 -15.18 17.66 -22.66
C ASP A 30 -14.26 16.43 -22.49
N ALA A 31 -14.89 15.26 -22.35
CA ALA A 31 -14.22 13.98 -22.19
C ALA A 31 -14.59 13.02 -23.31
N VAL A 32 -13.59 12.27 -23.81
CA VAL A 32 -13.75 11.29 -24.89
C VAL A 32 -13.20 9.94 -24.44
N MET A 33 -13.97 8.88 -24.62
CA MET A 33 -13.50 7.51 -24.49
C MET A 33 -13.21 6.90 -25.87
N LEU A 34 -12.08 6.21 -25.99
CA LEU A 34 -11.69 5.40 -27.14
C LEU A 34 -11.73 3.93 -26.74
N GLU A 35 -12.60 3.15 -27.37
CA GLU A 35 -12.73 1.71 -27.18
C GLU A 35 -12.40 0.98 -28.47
N ARG A 36 -11.48 0.01 -28.38
CA ARG A 36 -10.94 -0.72 -29.52
C ARG A 36 -12.01 -1.48 -30.29
N THR A 37 -12.93 -2.16 -29.61
CA THR A 37 -14.03 -2.90 -30.23
C THR A 37 -15.37 -2.36 -29.73
N THR A 38 -15.99 -3.02 -28.75
CA THR A 38 -17.22 -2.59 -28.09
C THR A 38 -16.99 -2.44 -26.59
N LEU A 39 -17.87 -1.70 -25.91
CA LEU A 39 -17.84 -1.63 -24.45
C LEU A 39 -17.84 -3.05 -23.85
N THR A 40 -17.23 -3.18 -22.66
CA THR A 40 -17.10 -4.42 -21.88
C THR A 40 -16.22 -5.54 -22.45
N SER A 41 -15.79 -5.47 -23.72
CA SER A 41 -15.10 -6.57 -24.46
C SER A 41 -13.76 -7.06 -23.91
N GLY A 42 -13.24 -6.44 -22.84
CA GLY A 42 -12.10 -6.93 -22.07
C GLY A 42 -12.54 -7.97 -21.03
N SER A 43 -12.05 -7.85 -19.79
CA SER A 43 -12.42 -8.75 -18.69
C SER A 43 -13.79 -8.44 -18.07
N THR A 44 -14.34 -7.25 -18.34
CA THR A 44 -15.55 -6.75 -17.68
C THR A 44 -16.75 -7.65 -17.92
N TRP A 45 -17.03 -8.05 -19.16
CA TRP A 45 -18.27 -8.75 -19.49
C TRP A 45 -18.41 -10.14 -18.83
N HIS A 46 -17.29 -10.79 -18.51
CA HIS A 46 -17.24 -12.13 -17.93
C HIS A 46 -16.89 -12.13 -16.43
N ALA A 47 -16.88 -10.98 -15.76
CA ALA A 47 -16.60 -10.94 -14.34
C ALA A 47 -17.74 -11.57 -13.52
N ALA A 48 -17.42 -12.19 -12.39
CA ALA A 48 -18.41 -12.72 -11.46
C ALA A 48 -19.26 -11.64 -10.77
N GLY A 49 -18.76 -10.39 -10.76
CA GLY A 49 -19.47 -9.21 -10.27
C GLY A 49 -19.37 -8.95 -8.77
N LEU A 50 -18.53 -9.70 -8.04
CA LEU A 50 -18.42 -9.59 -6.58
C LEU A 50 -17.95 -8.20 -6.13
N LEU A 51 -18.56 -7.70 -5.06
CA LEU A 51 -18.25 -6.48 -4.34
C LEU A 51 -17.99 -6.84 -2.88
N VAL A 52 -16.71 -6.88 -2.52
CA VAL A 52 -16.24 -7.44 -1.24
C VAL A 52 -15.36 -6.43 -0.51
N THR A 53 -15.55 -6.28 0.80
CA THR A 53 -14.92 -5.18 1.56
C THR A 53 -13.90 -5.64 2.61
N PHE A 54 -13.72 -6.95 2.79
CA PHE A 54 -12.74 -7.50 3.74
C PHE A 54 -11.29 -7.20 3.32
N VAL A 55 -10.63 -6.30 4.06
CA VAL A 55 -9.24 -5.89 3.84
C VAL A 55 -8.65 -5.21 5.10
N ARG A 56 -7.44 -5.59 5.53
CA ARG A 56 -6.78 -4.95 6.69
C ARG A 56 -6.09 -3.62 6.34
N SER A 57 -6.85 -2.69 5.76
CA SER A 57 -6.42 -1.30 5.51
C SER A 57 -7.61 -0.36 5.62
N HIS A 58 -7.45 0.72 6.41
CA HIS A 58 -8.48 1.74 6.59
C HIS A 58 -8.88 2.43 5.28
N ASN A 59 -7.90 2.75 4.44
CA ASN A 59 -8.13 3.45 3.18
C ASN A 59 -8.78 2.53 2.15
N ILE A 60 -8.25 1.32 1.96
CA ILE A 60 -8.86 0.36 1.03
C ILE A 60 -10.29 -0.01 1.45
N SER A 61 -10.56 -0.16 2.75
CA SER A 61 -11.90 -0.38 3.28
C SER A 61 -12.89 0.71 2.87
N LYS A 62 -12.48 1.99 2.98
CA LYS A 62 -13.30 3.12 2.53
C LYS A 62 -13.49 3.13 1.01
N MET A 63 -12.45 2.78 0.27
CA MET A 63 -12.50 2.76 -1.20
C MET A 63 -13.45 1.67 -1.72
N THR A 64 -13.44 0.47 -1.16
CA THR A 64 -14.35 -0.61 -1.60
C THR A 64 -15.81 -0.28 -1.27
N MET A 65 -16.07 0.28 -0.08
CA MET A 65 -17.40 0.79 0.30
C MET A 65 -17.89 1.93 -0.62
N GLU A 66 -16.99 2.82 -1.04
CA GLU A 66 -17.33 3.90 -1.97
C GLU A 66 -17.81 3.37 -3.33
N THR A 67 -17.24 2.27 -3.84
CA THR A 67 -17.71 1.66 -5.10
C THR A 67 -19.16 1.18 -4.95
N ILE A 68 -19.47 0.47 -3.85
CA ILE A 68 -20.83 -0.04 -3.59
C ILE A 68 -21.83 1.14 -3.55
N ARG A 69 -21.47 2.23 -2.89
CA ARG A 69 -22.29 3.46 -2.85
C ARG A 69 -22.49 4.03 -4.25
N ILE A 70 -21.42 4.22 -5.02
CA ILE A 70 -21.47 4.80 -6.37
C ILE A 70 -22.37 3.97 -7.29
N TYR A 71 -22.29 2.63 -7.23
CA TYR A 71 -23.15 1.78 -8.06
C TYR A 71 -24.63 1.87 -7.65
N GLY A 72 -24.93 2.02 -6.36
CA GLY A 72 -26.28 2.33 -5.89
C GLY A 72 -26.81 3.66 -6.43
N GLU A 73 -26.00 4.72 -6.38
CA GLU A 73 -26.35 6.04 -6.93
C GLU A 73 -26.56 5.99 -8.46
N VAL A 74 -25.78 5.18 -9.17
CA VAL A 74 -25.95 4.96 -10.62
C VAL A 74 -27.28 4.27 -10.91
N GLU A 75 -27.63 3.22 -10.17
CA GLU A 75 -28.92 2.53 -10.32
C GLU A 75 -30.10 3.49 -10.10
N GLU A 76 -30.03 4.32 -9.05
CA GLU A 76 -31.03 5.34 -8.74
C GLU A 76 -31.18 6.37 -9.88
N LYS A 77 -30.06 6.93 -10.36
CA LYS A 77 -30.06 7.92 -11.46
C LYS A 77 -30.59 7.37 -12.77
N LEU A 78 -30.39 6.08 -13.04
CA LEU A 78 -30.92 5.42 -14.23
C LEU A 78 -32.43 5.14 -14.13
N GLY A 79 -32.96 5.02 -12.90
CA GLY A 79 -34.33 4.58 -12.67
C GLY A 79 -34.59 3.13 -13.13
N ALA A 80 -33.53 2.33 -13.27
CA ALA A 80 -33.57 0.95 -13.74
C ALA A 80 -32.44 0.15 -13.08
N SER A 81 -32.70 -1.14 -12.81
CA SER A 81 -31.71 -1.97 -12.13
C SER A 81 -30.47 -2.23 -13.00
N VAL A 82 -29.30 -2.17 -12.37
CA VAL A 82 -28.00 -2.58 -12.93
C VAL A 82 -27.56 -3.94 -12.37
N GLY A 83 -28.49 -4.66 -11.75
CA GLY A 83 -28.23 -5.95 -11.12
C GLY A 83 -27.45 -5.87 -9.81
N LEU A 84 -27.45 -4.73 -9.11
CA LEU A 84 -26.81 -4.61 -7.80
C LEU A 84 -27.63 -5.40 -6.75
N ARG A 85 -26.93 -6.22 -5.98
CA ARG A 85 -27.49 -7.10 -4.94
C ARG A 85 -26.60 -7.04 -3.71
N LYS A 86 -27.07 -6.40 -2.64
CA LYS A 86 -26.40 -6.34 -1.33
C LYS A 86 -26.89 -7.48 -0.45
N VAL A 87 -26.39 -8.68 -0.72
CA VAL A 87 -26.81 -9.92 -0.02
C VAL A 87 -25.93 -10.22 1.19
N GLY A 88 -24.89 -9.42 1.40
CA GLY A 88 -23.83 -9.66 2.35
C GLY A 88 -22.82 -10.70 1.88
N GLN A 89 -21.75 -10.86 2.65
CA GLN A 89 -20.74 -11.89 2.48
C GLN A 89 -20.41 -12.52 3.83
N LEU A 90 -20.49 -13.84 3.90
CA LEU A 90 -20.04 -14.65 5.01
C LEU A 90 -18.68 -15.29 4.68
N ARG A 91 -17.67 -14.98 5.48
CA ARG A 91 -16.39 -15.72 5.50
C ARG A 91 -16.35 -16.64 6.72
N VAL A 92 -15.88 -17.87 6.54
CA VAL A 92 -15.88 -18.90 7.60
C VAL A 92 -14.45 -19.22 8.02
N ALA A 93 -14.20 -19.22 9.33
CA ALA A 93 -12.92 -19.61 9.90
C ALA A 93 -12.97 -21.06 10.38
N ASN A 94 -12.28 -21.96 9.67
CA ASN A 94 -12.11 -23.36 10.11
C ASN A 94 -10.77 -23.60 10.83
N THR A 95 -9.92 -22.57 10.93
CA THR A 95 -8.63 -22.64 11.64
C THR A 95 -8.52 -21.51 12.65
N GLU A 96 -7.70 -21.72 13.68
CA GLU A 96 -7.38 -20.67 14.65
C GLU A 96 -6.70 -19.47 13.98
N LYS A 97 -5.78 -19.72 13.04
CA LYS A 97 -5.11 -18.68 12.24
C LYS A 97 -6.11 -17.76 11.52
N ARG A 98 -7.15 -18.32 10.88
CA ARG A 98 -8.19 -17.54 10.18
C ARG A 98 -9.10 -16.82 11.16
N TRP A 99 -9.45 -17.46 12.27
CA TRP A 99 -10.27 -16.83 13.30
C TRP A 99 -9.56 -15.62 13.92
N ASP A 100 -8.26 -15.76 14.19
CA ASP A 100 -7.40 -14.68 14.63
C ASP A 100 -7.34 -13.52 13.62
N GLU A 101 -7.30 -13.81 12.31
CA GLU A 101 -7.38 -12.77 11.28
C GLU A 101 -8.70 -11.98 11.39
N PHE A 102 -9.84 -12.66 11.53
CA PHE A 102 -11.14 -11.99 11.66
C PHE A 102 -11.25 -11.17 12.95
N GLN A 103 -10.78 -11.72 14.07
CA GLN A 103 -10.73 -11.02 15.36
C GLN A 103 -9.81 -9.79 15.31
N SER A 104 -8.69 -9.87 14.60
CA SER A 104 -7.80 -8.73 14.41
C SER A 104 -8.38 -7.66 13.47
N TYR A 105 -9.19 -8.06 12.48
CA TYR A 105 -9.77 -7.18 11.47
C TYR A 105 -10.97 -6.37 11.98
N ILE A 106 -11.80 -6.91 12.87
CA ILE A 106 -13.10 -6.29 13.24
C ILE A 106 -12.98 -4.83 13.69
N SER A 107 -11.93 -4.48 14.44
CA SER A 107 -11.74 -3.10 14.89
C SER A 107 -11.33 -2.15 13.75
N ILE A 108 -10.53 -2.63 12.79
CA ILE A 108 -10.15 -1.86 11.60
C ILE A 108 -11.39 -1.57 10.76
N ALA A 109 -12.27 -2.56 10.59
CA ALA A 109 -13.53 -2.40 9.89
C ALA A 109 -14.43 -1.35 10.55
N GLU A 110 -14.57 -1.40 11.88
CA GLU A 110 -15.30 -0.41 12.67
C GLU A 110 -14.71 0.99 12.51
N ALA A 111 -13.37 1.13 12.59
CA ALA A 111 -12.66 2.39 12.41
C ALA A 111 -12.84 2.98 11.00
N ALA A 112 -12.90 2.12 9.98
CA ALA A 112 -13.12 2.49 8.59
C ALA A 112 -14.60 2.75 8.24
N GLY A 113 -15.53 2.38 9.13
CA GLY A 113 -16.97 2.48 8.90
C GLY A 113 -17.55 1.38 8.00
N VAL A 114 -16.91 0.21 7.96
CA VAL A 114 -17.38 -0.98 7.22
C VAL A 114 -18.32 -1.80 8.11
N PRO A 115 -19.62 -1.94 7.75
CA PRO A 115 -20.55 -2.73 8.54
C PRO A 115 -20.23 -4.23 8.45
N CYS A 116 -19.71 -4.78 9.54
CA CYS A 116 -19.51 -6.22 9.66
C CYS A 116 -19.68 -6.69 11.11
N LYS A 117 -19.89 -7.99 11.28
CA LYS A 117 -19.98 -8.64 12.60
C LYS A 117 -19.27 -9.98 12.60
N LEU A 118 -18.63 -10.30 13.71
CA LEU A 118 -18.21 -11.67 13.99
C LEU A 118 -19.45 -12.51 14.30
N VAL A 119 -19.46 -13.76 13.84
CA VAL A 119 -20.58 -14.70 14.03
C VAL A 119 -20.10 -16.02 14.62
N THR A 120 -20.92 -16.63 15.47
CA THR A 120 -20.65 -17.96 16.06
C THR A 120 -20.94 -19.08 15.05
N PRO A 121 -20.45 -20.32 15.30
CA PRO A 121 -20.82 -21.48 14.48
C PRO A 121 -22.34 -21.70 14.38
N GLU A 122 -23.09 -21.47 15.46
CA GLU A 122 -24.55 -21.59 15.46
C GLU A 122 -25.20 -20.53 14.57
N GLU A 123 -24.74 -19.28 14.65
CA GLU A 123 -25.22 -18.21 13.77
C GLU A 123 -24.87 -18.48 12.30
N ILE A 124 -23.72 -19.10 12.01
CA ILE A 124 -23.36 -19.54 10.65
C ILE A 124 -24.37 -20.55 10.12
N ALA A 125 -24.77 -21.54 10.93
CA ALA A 125 -25.76 -22.55 10.55
C ALA A 125 -27.13 -21.91 10.24
N GLU A 126 -27.51 -20.86 10.95
CA GLU A 126 -28.74 -20.10 10.69
C GLU A 126 -28.64 -19.23 9.44
N ILE A 127 -27.50 -18.56 9.24
CA ILE A 127 -27.26 -17.65 8.10
C ILE A 127 -27.15 -18.42 6.79
N TYR A 128 -26.43 -19.54 6.78
CA TYR A 128 -26.12 -20.32 5.59
C TYR A 128 -26.37 -21.82 5.84
N PRO A 129 -27.65 -22.27 5.91
CA PRO A 129 -28.02 -23.65 6.22
C PRO A 129 -27.59 -24.69 5.16
N LEU A 130 -27.11 -24.25 3.98
CA LEU A 130 -26.53 -25.15 2.98
C LEU A 130 -25.09 -25.56 3.29
N LEU A 131 -24.43 -24.87 4.23
CA LEU A 131 -23.08 -25.19 4.66
C LEU A 131 -23.15 -26.27 5.74
N ASN A 132 -22.53 -27.41 5.45
CA ASN A 132 -22.35 -28.48 6.42
C ASN A 132 -21.56 -27.97 7.62
N GLN A 133 -22.13 -28.18 8.80
CA GLN A 133 -21.47 -27.87 10.05
C GLN A 133 -20.31 -28.83 10.29
N SER A 134 -19.24 -28.33 10.92
CA SER A 134 -18.07 -29.12 11.33
C SER A 134 -17.58 -28.61 12.68
N ASP A 135 -17.02 -29.50 13.48
CA ASP A 135 -16.37 -29.18 14.75
C ASP A 135 -15.11 -28.29 14.55
N ASP A 136 -14.63 -28.16 13.31
CA ASP A 136 -13.52 -27.27 12.95
C ASP A 136 -13.93 -25.81 12.79
N ILE A 137 -15.22 -25.52 12.55
CA ILE A 137 -15.71 -24.15 12.42
C ILE A 137 -15.53 -23.42 13.76
N ARG A 138 -14.64 -22.44 13.80
CA ARG A 138 -14.37 -21.59 14.98
C ARG A 138 -15.32 -20.40 15.05
N GLY A 139 -15.82 -19.95 13.91
CA GLY A 139 -16.69 -18.79 13.76
C GLY A 139 -16.59 -18.23 12.35
N GLY A 140 -17.06 -17.00 12.16
CA GLY A 140 -17.00 -16.34 10.87
C GLY A 140 -17.12 -14.83 10.99
N ILE A 141 -17.04 -14.15 9.85
CA ILE A 141 -17.31 -12.72 9.75
C ILE A 141 -18.31 -12.47 8.62
N LEU A 142 -19.33 -11.67 8.93
CA LEU A 142 -20.39 -11.28 8.01
C LEU A 142 -20.28 -9.79 7.70
N HIS A 143 -20.02 -9.45 6.45
CA HIS A 143 -20.09 -8.09 5.90
C HIS A 143 -21.47 -7.89 5.30
N THR A 144 -22.28 -6.99 5.85
CA THR A 144 -23.72 -6.93 5.49
C THR A 144 -24.00 -6.11 4.24
N GLU A 145 -23.09 -5.22 3.85
CA GLU A 145 -23.24 -4.37 2.66
C GLU A 145 -22.60 -4.97 1.41
N ASP A 146 -21.82 -6.05 1.56
CA ASP A 146 -21.18 -6.78 0.47
C ASP A 146 -22.22 -7.43 -0.44
N GLY A 147 -21.78 -7.85 -1.62
CA GLY A 147 -22.68 -8.45 -2.58
C GLY A 147 -22.11 -8.56 -3.98
N TYR A 148 -22.96 -8.39 -4.99
CA TYR A 148 -22.54 -8.46 -6.38
C TYR A 148 -23.35 -7.52 -7.27
N VAL A 149 -22.82 -7.23 -8.46
CA VAL A 149 -23.48 -6.43 -9.49
C VAL A 149 -23.33 -7.09 -10.86
N ASN A 150 -24.27 -6.88 -11.78
CA ASN A 150 -24.07 -7.31 -13.17
C ASN A 150 -23.01 -6.41 -13.84
N PRO A 151 -21.85 -6.96 -14.25
CA PRO A 151 -20.74 -6.15 -14.78
C PRO A 151 -21.06 -5.39 -16.07
N ALA A 152 -21.85 -6.00 -16.96
CA ALA A 152 -22.21 -5.39 -18.22
C ALA A 152 -23.21 -4.25 -17.99
N ASP A 153 -24.24 -4.48 -17.17
CA ASP A 153 -25.30 -3.50 -16.93
C ASP A 153 -24.78 -2.27 -16.20
N ILE A 154 -23.94 -2.42 -15.16
CA ILE A 154 -23.33 -1.27 -14.48
C ILE A 154 -22.43 -0.48 -15.43
N THR A 155 -21.64 -1.15 -16.28
CA THR A 155 -20.76 -0.49 -17.26
C THR A 155 -21.57 0.31 -18.27
N MET A 156 -22.65 -0.28 -18.80
CA MET A 156 -23.55 0.38 -19.74
C MET A 156 -24.30 1.55 -19.08
N GLY A 157 -24.69 1.40 -17.81
CA GLY A 157 -25.29 2.45 -16.99
C GLY A 157 -24.38 3.65 -16.81
N LEU A 158 -23.14 3.42 -16.37
CA LEU A 158 -22.09 4.43 -16.24
C LEU A 158 -21.83 5.14 -17.58
N ALA A 159 -21.65 4.38 -18.66
CA ALA A 159 -21.42 4.92 -19.99
C ALA A 159 -22.61 5.73 -20.53
N LYS A 160 -23.84 5.36 -20.18
CA LYS A 160 -25.03 6.15 -20.49
C LYS A 160 -25.03 7.47 -19.72
N LEU A 161 -24.87 7.44 -18.40
CA LEU A 161 -24.89 8.66 -17.57
C LEU A 161 -23.75 9.61 -17.96
N ALA A 162 -22.57 9.09 -18.32
CA ALA A 162 -21.47 9.91 -18.83
C ALA A 162 -21.84 10.61 -20.16
N ARG A 163 -22.52 9.92 -21.08
CA ARG A 163 -23.01 10.54 -22.33
C ARG A 163 -24.08 11.58 -22.07
N ASP A 164 -24.98 11.33 -21.13
CA ASP A 164 -26.00 12.30 -20.70
C ASP A 164 -25.35 13.54 -20.08
N GLY A 165 -24.21 13.37 -19.39
CA GLY A 165 -23.32 14.43 -18.90
C GLY A 165 -22.45 15.11 -19.97
N GLY A 166 -22.57 14.72 -21.24
CA GLY A 166 -21.94 15.38 -22.39
C GLY A 166 -20.70 14.68 -22.97
N ALA A 167 -20.16 13.65 -22.30
CA ALA A 167 -19.01 12.91 -22.79
C ALA A 167 -19.30 12.18 -24.12
N LYS A 168 -18.25 11.86 -24.88
CA LYS A 168 -18.33 11.09 -26.12
C LYS A 168 -17.64 9.74 -25.98
N ILE A 169 -18.19 8.72 -26.64
CA ILE A 169 -17.64 7.37 -26.67
C ILE A 169 -17.46 6.98 -28.14
N HIS A 170 -16.24 6.59 -28.51
CA HIS A 170 -15.89 6.11 -29.83
C HIS A 170 -15.48 4.63 -29.72
N GLN A 171 -16.41 3.74 -30.11
CA GLN A 171 -16.16 2.30 -30.26
C GLN A 171 -15.52 2.00 -31.62
N ASN A 172 -14.95 0.81 -31.81
CA ASN A 172 -14.17 0.43 -33.00
C ASN A 172 -13.02 1.41 -33.31
N THR A 173 -12.49 2.04 -32.26
CA THR A 173 -11.50 3.11 -32.31
C THR A 173 -10.32 2.72 -31.42
N GLU A 174 -9.35 2.02 -32.02
CA GLU A 174 -8.14 1.58 -31.35
C GLU A 174 -7.15 2.74 -31.24
N ALA A 175 -6.71 3.07 -30.03
CA ALA A 175 -5.54 3.92 -29.85
C ALA A 175 -4.28 3.12 -30.22
N GLN A 176 -3.48 3.62 -31.16
CA GLN A 176 -2.33 2.94 -31.75
C GLN A 176 -1.00 3.53 -31.31
N SER A 177 -0.93 4.86 -31.10
CA SER A 177 0.26 5.52 -30.59
C SER A 177 -0.08 6.83 -29.86
N TYR A 178 0.89 7.29 -29.08
CA TYR A 178 0.79 8.48 -28.23
C TYR A 178 2.02 9.36 -28.45
N GLU A 179 1.80 10.66 -28.61
CA GLU A 179 2.89 11.64 -28.77
C GLU A 179 2.66 12.80 -27.81
N LYS A 180 3.70 13.16 -27.04
CA LYS A 180 3.70 14.38 -26.23
C LYS A 180 4.08 15.55 -27.13
N LEU A 181 3.19 16.53 -27.23
CA LEU A 181 3.37 17.73 -28.03
C LEU A 181 4.17 18.78 -27.26
N GLU A 182 4.77 19.74 -27.99
CA GLU A 182 5.58 20.83 -27.40
C GLU A 182 4.81 21.70 -26.39
N ASN A 183 3.50 21.85 -26.59
CA ASN A 183 2.62 22.59 -25.67
C ASN A 183 2.23 21.79 -24.41
N GLY A 184 2.76 20.56 -24.24
CA GLY A 184 2.46 19.68 -23.13
C GLY A 184 1.18 18.86 -23.29
N HIS A 185 0.44 18.99 -24.39
CA HIS A 185 -0.72 18.15 -24.69
C HIS A 185 -0.29 16.78 -25.23
N TRP A 186 -1.22 15.85 -25.27
CA TRP A 186 -1.07 14.52 -25.85
C TRP A 186 -1.80 14.43 -27.18
N LYS A 187 -1.17 13.86 -28.20
CA LYS A 187 -1.81 13.43 -29.44
C LYS A 187 -1.97 11.92 -29.41
N VAL A 188 -3.20 11.45 -29.57
CA VAL A 188 -3.55 10.03 -29.68
C VAL A 188 -3.87 9.73 -31.14
N VAL A 189 -3.08 8.85 -31.75
CA VAL A 189 -3.33 8.35 -33.11
C VAL A 189 -4.16 7.10 -33.01
N THR A 190 -5.23 7.03 -33.80
CA THR A 190 -6.17 5.89 -33.83
C THR A 190 -6.37 5.38 -35.25
N ASN A 191 -6.97 4.20 -35.39
CA ASN A 191 -7.42 3.69 -36.68
C ASN A 191 -8.54 4.54 -37.35
N GLN A 192 -9.13 5.52 -36.63
CA GLN A 192 -10.20 6.40 -37.12
C GLN A 192 -9.78 7.88 -37.21
N GLY A 193 -8.47 8.16 -37.12
CA GLY A 193 -7.89 9.50 -37.15
C GLY A 193 -7.19 9.87 -35.84
N GLU A 194 -6.95 11.16 -35.64
CA GLU A 194 -6.19 11.68 -34.49
C GLU A 194 -7.06 12.52 -33.56
N ILE A 195 -6.73 12.50 -32.26
CA ILE A 195 -7.33 13.37 -31.25
C ILE A 195 -6.23 13.94 -30.34
N THR A 196 -6.30 15.24 -30.06
CA THR A 196 -5.39 15.91 -29.11
C THR A 196 -6.09 16.16 -27.78
N CYS A 197 -5.42 15.98 -26.65
CA CYS A 197 -5.96 16.25 -25.33
C CYS A 197 -4.95 16.79 -24.30
N GLU A 198 -5.45 17.45 -23.26
CA GLU A 198 -4.63 17.90 -22.13
C GLU A 198 -4.23 16.72 -21.25
N HIS A 199 -5.23 15.89 -20.89
CA HIS A 199 -5.06 14.71 -20.05
C HIS A 199 -5.34 13.42 -20.83
N LEU A 200 -4.49 12.43 -20.65
CA LEU A 200 -4.61 11.09 -21.22
C LEU A 200 -4.71 10.06 -20.09
N VAL A 201 -5.68 9.15 -20.17
CA VAL A 201 -5.90 8.13 -19.15
C VAL A 201 -5.86 6.73 -19.77
N PHE A 202 -5.06 5.84 -19.20
CA PHE A 202 -4.96 4.44 -19.59
C PHE A 202 -5.81 3.56 -18.66
N ALA A 203 -6.81 2.88 -19.25
CA ALA A 203 -7.70 1.93 -18.58
C ALA A 203 -7.93 0.71 -19.50
N THR A 204 -6.83 0.16 -20.02
CA THR A 204 -6.80 -0.80 -21.14
C THR A 204 -6.84 -2.27 -20.71
N GLY A 205 -6.88 -2.55 -19.41
CA GLY A 205 -7.14 -3.90 -18.89
C GLY A 205 -6.06 -4.88 -19.32
N ASN A 206 -6.44 -5.97 -20.00
CA ASN A 206 -5.47 -6.99 -20.43
C ASN A 206 -4.32 -6.47 -21.31
N TYR A 207 -4.49 -5.28 -21.89
CA TYR A 207 -3.52 -4.61 -22.75
C TYR A 207 -2.59 -3.64 -22.00
N ALA A 208 -2.72 -3.50 -20.68
CA ALA A 208 -2.01 -2.51 -19.85
C ALA A 208 -0.51 -2.39 -20.19
N ARG A 209 0.22 -3.51 -20.15
CA ARG A 209 1.67 -3.54 -20.42
C ARG A 209 1.99 -3.12 -21.86
N GLU A 210 1.27 -3.68 -22.83
CA GLU A 210 1.50 -3.39 -24.25
C GLU A 210 1.24 -1.92 -24.55
N ASN A 211 0.15 -1.38 -23.99
CA ASN A 211 -0.23 0.00 -24.15
C ASN A 211 0.78 0.96 -23.50
N ALA A 212 1.19 0.68 -22.26
CA ALA A 212 2.13 1.50 -21.51
C ALA A 212 3.54 1.56 -22.14
N ARG A 213 4.00 0.47 -22.78
CA ARG A 213 5.28 0.45 -23.50
C ARG A 213 5.35 1.48 -24.64
N ARG A 214 4.20 1.88 -25.20
CA ARG A 214 4.13 2.90 -26.27
C ARG A 214 4.54 4.30 -25.80
N VAL A 215 4.61 4.52 -24.48
CA VAL A 215 5.13 5.76 -23.87
C VAL A 215 6.41 5.52 -23.05
N GLY A 216 7.00 4.32 -23.13
CA GLY A 216 8.25 3.99 -22.42
C GLY A 216 8.07 3.46 -20.99
N LEU A 217 6.86 3.09 -20.59
CA LEU A 217 6.58 2.51 -19.28
C LEU A 217 6.54 0.97 -19.34
N ASP A 218 7.04 0.29 -18.30
CA ASP A 218 6.85 -1.15 -18.09
C ASP A 218 6.10 -1.35 -16.77
N LEU A 219 4.80 -1.65 -16.85
CA LEU A 219 3.95 -1.75 -15.67
C LEU A 219 4.12 -3.13 -14.99
N PRO A 220 4.20 -3.18 -13.65
CA PRO A 220 4.30 -4.43 -12.89
C PRO A 220 2.91 -5.06 -12.73
N CYS A 221 2.31 -5.45 -13.85
CA CYS A 221 1.07 -6.23 -13.87
C CYS A 221 1.16 -7.28 -14.97
N ILE A 222 0.38 -8.36 -14.85
CA ILE A 222 0.25 -9.39 -15.89
C ILE A 222 -1.13 -10.04 -15.77
N PRO A 223 -1.82 -10.35 -16.87
CA PRO A 223 -3.09 -11.02 -16.74
C PRO A 223 -2.92 -12.48 -16.32
N ILE A 224 -3.82 -12.94 -15.47
CA ILE A 224 -3.97 -14.33 -15.07
C ILE A 224 -5.26 -14.88 -15.67
N VAL A 225 -5.35 -16.21 -15.77
CA VAL A 225 -6.58 -16.90 -16.17
C VAL A 225 -7.28 -17.40 -14.92
N HIS A 226 -8.56 -17.05 -14.78
CA HIS A 226 -9.43 -17.54 -13.71
C HIS A 226 -10.76 -18.02 -14.25
N GLN A 227 -11.47 -18.85 -13.49
CA GLN A 227 -12.74 -19.44 -13.89
C GLN A 227 -13.76 -19.58 -12.77
N TYR A 228 -15.03 -19.55 -13.17
CA TYR A 228 -16.15 -19.94 -12.33
C TYR A 228 -17.18 -20.75 -13.13
N TRP A 229 -18.01 -21.47 -12.39
CA TRP A 229 -19.11 -22.25 -12.92
C TRP A 229 -20.43 -21.69 -12.45
N THR A 230 -21.47 -21.90 -13.26
CA THR A 230 -22.86 -21.70 -12.87
C THR A 230 -23.58 -23.02 -13.00
N THR A 231 -24.37 -23.37 -11.99
CA THR A 231 -25.15 -24.61 -12.00
C THR A 231 -26.49 -24.44 -12.70
N GLU A 232 -27.16 -25.57 -12.92
CA GLU A 232 -28.61 -25.60 -13.15
C GLU A 232 -29.37 -25.07 -11.92
N THR A 233 -30.67 -24.83 -12.08
CA THR A 233 -31.53 -24.33 -11.00
C THR A 233 -31.56 -25.31 -9.84
N VAL A 234 -31.25 -24.81 -8.64
CA VAL A 234 -31.36 -25.54 -7.38
C VAL A 234 -32.82 -25.47 -6.90
N PRO A 235 -33.53 -26.60 -6.73
CA PRO A 235 -34.94 -26.61 -6.32
C PRO A 235 -35.19 -25.82 -5.03
N LEU A 236 -34.33 -25.99 -4.02
CA LEU A 236 -34.44 -25.30 -2.74
C LEU A 236 -34.34 -23.77 -2.87
N LEU A 237 -33.40 -23.25 -3.67
CA LEU A 237 -33.26 -21.81 -3.88
C LEU A 237 -34.49 -21.24 -4.60
N LYS A 238 -35.04 -21.99 -5.55
CA LYS A 238 -36.26 -21.61 -6.25
C LYS A 238 -37.47 -21.56 -5.32
N GLU A 239 -37.61 -22.54 -4.42
CA GLU A 239 -38.67 -22.58 -3.40
C GLU A 239 -38.55 -21.39 -2.44
N ARG A 240 -37.35 -21.16 -1.88
CA ARG A 240 -37.08 -19.99 -1.01
C ARG A 240 -37.45 -18.67 -1.67
N LYS A 241 -37.06 -18.49 -2.94
CA LYS A 241 -37.41 -17.30 -3.71
C LYS A 241 -38.91 -17.15 -3.92
N ALA A 242 -39.63 -18.25 -4.15
CA ALA A 242 -41.09 -18.23 -4.27
C ALA A 242 -41.79 -17.87 -2.94
N GLU A 243 -41.17 -18.19 -1.80
CA GLU A 243 -41.62 -17.79 -0.46
C GLU A 243 -41.25 -16.33 -0.10
N GLY A 244 -40.50 -15.64 -0.96
CA GLY A 244 -40.07 -14.26 -0.71
C GLY A 244 -38.91 -14.15 0.28
N LEU A 245 -38.19 -15.25 0.53
CA LEU A 245 -36.99 -15.23 1.37
C LEU A 245 -35.82 -14.56 0.63
N PRO A 246 -34.93 -13.88 1.36
CA PRO A 246 -33.74 -13.27 0.75
C PRO A 246 -32.78 -14.35 0.23
N GLU A 247 -31.99 -13.95 -0.76
CA GLU A 247 -30.80 -14.70 -1.21
C GLU A 247 -29.84 -14.88 -0.03
N PHE A 248 -29.12 -15.99 -0.02
CA PHE A 248 -28.03 -16.20 0.93
C PHE A 248 -26.88 -15.21 0.68
N PRO A 249 -26.12 -14.82 1.73
CA PRO A 249 -24.90 -14.05 1.53
C PRO A 249 -23.91 -14.83 0.69
N ILE A 250 -22.99 -14.13 0.03
CA ILE A 250 -21.86 -14.75 -0.65
C ILE A 250 -21.08 -15.56 0.39
N LEU A 251 -20.91 -16.85 0.16
CA LEU A 251 -20.08 -17.68 1.03
C LEU A 251 -18.65 -17.70 0.48
N ARG A 252 -17.68 -17.40 1.35
CA ARG A 252 -16.27 -17.71 1.13
C ARG A 252 -15.82 -18.64 2.24
N ASP A 253 -15.29 -19.78 1.86
CA ASP A 253 -14.69 -20.73 2.78
C ASP A 253 -13.28 -21.01 2.27
N GLU A 254 -12.31 -20.61 3.07
CA GLU A 254 -10.91 -20.67 2.67
C GLU A 254 -10.34 -22.11 2.69
N ASP A 255 -11.00 -23.07 3.35
CA ASP A 255 -10.56 -24.47 3.36
C ASP A 255 -10.73 -25.15 2.00
N TYR A 256 -11.78 -24.82 1.26
CA TYR A 256 -11.94 -25.25 -0.13
C TYR A 256 -11.43 -24.22 -1.15
N GLY A 257 -10.98 -23.04 -0.70
CA GLY A 257 -10.33 -22.06 -1.55
C GLY A 257 -11.22 -21.49 -2.66
N ALA A 258 -12.49 -21.18 -2.37
CA ALA A 258 -13.41 -20.64 -3.37
C ALA A 258 -14.48 -19.70 -2.79
N TYR A 259 -15.27 -19.08 -3.68
CA TYR A 259 -16.50 -18.39 -3.34
C TYR A 259 -17.73 -19.06 -3.96
N LEU A 260 -18.88 -18.89 -3.30
CA LEU A 260 -20.20 -19.33 -3.73
C LEU A 260 -21.21 -18.18 -3.61
N ARG A 261 -22.08 -18.03 -4.60
CA ARG A 261 -23.25 -17.15 -4.51
C ARG A 261 -24.43 -17.71 -5.28
N GLU A 262 -25.64 -17.24 -4.98
CA GLU A 262 -26.80 -17.53 -5.83
C GLU A 262 -26.64 -16.87 -7.21
N ASP A 263 -27.09 -17.55 -8.26
CA ASP A 263 -27.11 -17.04 -9.64
C ASP A 263 -28.36 -17.53 -10.38
N VAL A 264 -29.35 -16.65 -10.55
CA VAL A 264 -30.59 -16.94 -11.30
C VAL A 264 -31.27 -18.26 -10.87
N GLY A 265 -31.31 -18.50 -9.55
CA GLY A 265 -31.89 -19.70 -8.96
C GLY A 265 -30.99 -20.94 -8.98
N GLY A 266 -29.79 -20.85 -9.55
CA GLY A 266 -28.69 -21.80 -9.35
C GLY A 266 -27.62 -21.22 -8.41
N ILE A 267 -26.43 -21.80 -8.47
CA ILE A 267 -25.25 -21.40 -7.70
C ILE A 267 -24.13 -21.04 -8.68
N GLN A 268 -23.40 -19.96 -8.40
CA GLN A 268 -22.12 -19.66 -9.01
C GLN A 268 -20.99 -20.05 -8.08
N PHE A 269 -20.04 -20.84 -8.57
CA PHE A 269 -18.87 -21.34 -7.83
C PHE A 269 -17.58 -20.90 -8.52
N GLY A 270 -16.75 -20.11 -7.84
CA GLY A 270 -15.46 -19.63 -8.35
C GLY A 270 -14.29 -20.06 -7.46
N PRO A 271 -13.61 -21.18 -7.77
CA PRO A 271 -12.42 -21.62 -7.07
C PRO A 271 -11.15 -20.89 -7.51
N TYR A 272 -10.29 -20.58 -6.56
CA TYR A 272 -9.01 -19.93 -6.81
C TYR A 272 -7.93 -20.97 -7.11
N GLU A 273 -7.24 -20.80 -8.24
CA GLU A 273 -6.16 -21.68 -8.68
C GLU A 273 -4.94 -21.58 -7.75
N PHE A 274 -4.37 -22.72 -7.34
CA PHE A 274 -3.11 -22.72 -6.60
C PHE A 274 -1.92 -22.28 -7.47
N THR A 275 -0.83 -21.86 -6.85
CA THR A 275 0.40 -21.39 -7.53
C THR A 275 0.90 -22.31 -8.64
N LYS A 276 0.82 -23.63 -8.42
CA LYS A 276 1.28 -24.65 -9.39
C LYS A 276 0.35 -24.80 -10.61
N ASP A 277 -0.92 -24.45 -10.47
CA ASP A 277 -1.98 -24.68 -11.45
C ASP A 277 -2.34 -23.38 -12.21
N LEU A 278 -2.06 -22.21 -11.61
CA LEU A 278 -2.32 -20.90 -12.20
C LEU A 278 -1.64 -20.72 -13.56
N LYS A 279 -2.44 -20.32 -14.55
CA LYS A 279 -1.94 -19.91 -15.87
C LYS A 279 -1.88 -18.39 -15.96
N LEU A 280 -0.72 -17.88 -16.38
CA LEU A 280 -0.62 -16.51 -16.84
C LEU A 280 -1.14 -16.40 -18.28
N PHE A 281 -1.72 -15.27 -18.61
CA PHE A 281 -2.18 -14.93 -19.95
C PHE A 281 -1.31 -13.81 -20.53
N ALA A 282 -1.19 -13.79 -21.86
CA ALA A 282 -0.53 -12.70 -22.60
C ALA A 282 0.83 -12.27 -22.01
N GLU A 283 1.68 -13.25 -21.63
CA GLU A 283 2.97 -12.95 -21.00
C GLU A 283 3.81 -11.99 -21.87
N ASP A 284 3.81 -12.20 -23.19
CA ASP A 284 4.48 -11.30 -24.14
C ASP A 284 3.54 -10.23 -24.71
N ARG A 285 2.40 -10.66 -25.25
CA ARG A 285 1.39 -9.81 -25.87
C ARG A 285 0.03 -10.50 -25.83
N VAL A 286 -1.04 -9.71 -25.86
CA VAL A 286 -2.38 -10.25 -26.06
C VAL A 286 -2.54 -10.68 -27.53
N PRO A 287 -3.21 -11.81 -27.81
CA PRO A 287 -3.51 -12.20 -29.19
C PRO A 287 -4.29 -11.07 -29.91
N PRO A 288 -3.91 -10.69 -31.14
CA PRO A 288 -4.51 -9.54 -31.83
C PRO A 288 -6.03 -9.64 -32.05
N ASP A 289 -6.53 -10.85 -32.17
CA ASP A 289 -7.93 -11.20 -32.40
C ASP A 289 -8.75 -11.39 -31.12
N PHE A 290 -8.11 -11.39 -29.94
CA PHE A 290 -8.81 -11.60 -28.67
C PHE A 290 -9.73 -10.42 -28.33
N GLY A 291 -11.05 -10.64 -28.26
CA GLY A 291 -12.03 -9.62 -27.90
C GLY A 291 -13.41 -10.22 -27.60
N ALA A 292 -13.84 -10.12 -26.34
CA ALA A 292 -15.04 -10.78 -25.82
C ALA A 292 -15.01 -12.32 -25.91
N ASP A 293 -13.81 -12.93 -25.86
CA ASP A 293 -13.62 -14.39 -25.89
C ASP A 293 -13.43 -14.97 -24.48
N LEU A 294 -13.76 -16.25 -24.34
CA LEU A 294 -13.42 -17.09 -23.19
C LEU A 294 -12.39 -18.15 -23.58
N LEU A 295 -11.66 -18.64 -22.58
CA LEU A 295 -10.73 -19.74 -22.74
C LEU A 295 -11.44 -21.08 -22.47
N PRO A 296 -10.94 -22.21 -23.01
CA PRO A 296 -11.50 -23.53 -22.71
C PRO A 296 -11.45 -23.82 -21.21
N GLU A 297 -12.51 -24.42 -20.68
CA GLU A 297 -12.61 -24.91 -19.30
C GLU A 297 -11.39 -25.77 -18.90
N ASP A 298 -10.98 -25.66 -17.64
CA ASP A 298 -9.84 -26.38 -17.08
C ASP A 298 -10.17 -26.88 -15.67
N PHE A 299 -10.93 -27.97 -15.60
CA PHE A 299 -11.43 -28.52 -14.34
C PHE A 299 -10.28 -29.04 -13.45
N ASP A 300 -9.28 -29.69 -14.06
CA ASP A 300 -8.12 -30.29 -13.38
C ASP A 300 -7.35 -29.25 -12.54
N ALA A 301 -7.30 -28.00 -12.98
CA ALA A 301 -6.62 -26.91 -12.26
C ALA A 301 -7.24 -26.57 -10.90
N VAL A 302 -8.48 -27.01 -10.65
CA VAL A 302 -9.24 -26.70 -9.43
C VAL A 302 -10.05 -27.90 -8.89
N GLU A 303 -9.65 -29.12 -9.25
CA GLU A 303 -10.34 -30.37 -8.86
C GLU A 303 -10.46 -30.49 -7.32
N THR A 304 -9.37 -30.20 -6.59
CA THR A 304 -9.35 -30.28 -5.13
C THR A 304 -10.35 -29.32 -4.47
N GLN A 305 -10.50 -28.12 -5.02
CA GLN A 305 -11.44 -27.12 -4.54
C GLN A 305 -12.89 -27.58 -4.77
N TRP A 306 -13.17 -28.20 -5.92
CA TRP A 306 -14.48 -28.80 -6.21
C TRP A 306 -14.82 -29.94 -5.25
N GLU A 307 -13.90 -30.88 -5.03
CA GLU A 307 -14.11 -32.01 -4.11
C GLU A 307 -14.48 -31.52 -2.71
N ARG A 308 -13.72 -30.57 -2.16
CA ARG A 308 -13.97 -29.99 -0.83
C ARG A 308 -15.24 -29.14 -0.80
N ALA A 309 -15.54 -28.38 -1.85
CA ALA A 309 -16.73 -27.54 -1.89
C ALA A 309 -18.02 -28.37 -1.90
N ILE A 310 -18.05 -29.51 -2.60
CA ILE A 310 -19.21 -30.41 -2.60
C ILE A 310 -19.38 -31.10 -1.23
N GLU A 311 -18.28 -31.42 -0.53
CA GLU A 311 -18.36 -31.92 0.84
C GLU A 311 -18.93 -30.87 1.81
N ARG A 312 -18.53 -29.61 1.65
CA ARG A 312 -18.94 -28.50 2.52
C ARG A 312 -20.33 -27.96 2.17
N VAL A 313 -20.72 -27.95 0.90
CA VAL A 313 -22.03 -27.48 0.44
C VAL A 313 -22.63 -28.55 -0.50
N PRO A 314 -23.22 -29.64 0.04
CA PRO A 314 -23.69 -30.78 -0.75
C PRO A 314 -24.62 -30.43 -1.90
N THR A 315 -25.46 -29.42 -1.71
CA THR A 315 -26.37 -28.92 -2.75
C THR A 315 -25.65 -28.52 -4.05
N LEU A 316 -24.38 -28.14 -3.99
CA LEU A 316 -23.55 -27.87 -5.16
C LEU A 316 -23.35 -29.13 -6.02
N GLY A 317 -23.21 -30.31 -5.42
CA GLY A 317 -23.01 -31.59 -6.10
C GLY A 317 -24.31 -32.29 -6.52
N GLU A 318 -25.47 -31.77 -6.14
CA GLU A 318 -26.79 -32.37 -6.43
C GLU A 318 -27.40 -31.87 -7.76
N VAL A 319 -26.81 -30.85 -8.38
CA VAL A 319 -27.29 -30.21 -9.61
C VAL A 319 -26.24 -30.26 -10.71
N GLY A 320 -26.68 -30.21 -11.98
CA GLY A 320 -25.78 -30.18 -13.12
C GLY A 320 -25.03 -28.84 -13.26
N ILE A 321 -23.90 -28.85 -13.96
CA ILE A 321 -23.22 -27.64 -14.41
C ILE A 321 -23.93 -27.11 -15.65
N LYS A 322 -24.31 -25.83 -15.63
CA LYS A 322 -24.94 -25.15 -16.77
C LYS A 322 -23.92 -24.51 -17.70
N ALA A 323 -22.90 -23.86 -17.15
CA ALA A 323 -21.85 -23.20 -17.92
C ALA A 323 -20.58 -22.98 -17.09
N ASN A 324 -19.45 -22.94 -17.77
CA ASN A 324 -18.17 -22.45 -17.27
C ASN A 324 -17.88 -21.09 -17.90
N THR A 325 -17.29 -20.18 -17.12
CA THR A 325 -16.72 -18.93 -17.60
C THR A 325 -15.26 -18.91 -17.18
N ARG A 326 -14.35 -19.01 -18.15
CA ARG A 326 -12.91 -18.91 -17.91
C ARG A 326 -12.31 -17.79 -18.74
N GLY A 327 -11.76 -16.79 -18.08
CA GLY A 327 -11.36 -15.54 -18.73
C GLY A 327 -10.10 -14.94 -18.12
N PRO A 328 -9.32 -14.19 -18.92
CA PRO A 328 -8.17 -13.49 -18.41
C PRO A 328 -8.55 -12.14 -17.79
N PHE A 329 -7.94 -11.81 -16.66
CA PHE A 329 -8.00 -10.47 -16.06
C PHE A 329 -6.65 -10.06 -15.49
N GLN A 330 -6.44 -8.75 -15.36
CA GLN A 330 -5.18 -8.19 -14.88
C GLN A 330 -4.94 -8.46 -13.40
N MET A 331 -3.69 -8.81 -13.07
CA MET A 331 -3.21 -8.95 -11.71
C MET A 331 -1.92 -8.16 -11.48
N THR A 332 -1.74 -7.68 -10.25
CA THR A 332 -0.52 -7.03 -9.77
C THR A 332 0.14 -7.88 -8.70
N PRO A 333 1.45 -7.71 -8.46
CA PRO A 333 2.21 -8.43 -7.43
C PRO A 333 1.66 -8.35 -6.02
N ASP A 334 0.82 -7.36 -5.71
CA ASP A 334 0.27 -7.07 -4.38
C ASP A 334 -1.26 -7.04 -4.35
N GLU A 335 -1.93 -7.50 -5.41
CA GLU A 335 -3.40 -7.49 -5.54
C GLU A 335 -4.07 -6.11 -5.43
N LEU A 336 -3.31 -5.02 -5.53
CA LEU A 336 -3.84 -3.65 -5.57
C LEU A 336 -3.69 -3.03 -6.96
N PRO A 337 -4.67 -2.22 -7.42
CA PRO A 337 -4.58 -1.47 -8.66
C PRO A 337 -3.31 -0.62 -8.85
N LEU A 338 -2.99 -0.30 -10.10
CA LEU A 338 -2.05 0.78 -10.47
C LEU A 338 -2.88 2.00 -10.90
N ALA A 339 -3.18 2.88 -9.95
CA ALA A 339 -4.06 4.03 -10.15
C ALA A 339 -3.43 5.36 -9.69
N GLY A 340 -3.26 6.32 -10.61
CA GLY A 340 -2.69 7.64 -10.31
C GLY A 340 -1.85 8.22 -11.45
N PRO A 341 -1.03 9.26 -11.18
CA PRO A 341 -0.12 9.84 -12.16
C PRO A 341 0.87 8.80 -12.71
N ALA A 342 1.08 8.80 -14.02
CA ALA A 342 2.08 7.95 -14.64
C ALA A 342 3.50 8.46 -14.33
N PRO A 343 4.44 7.58 -13.90
CA PRO A 343 5.82 7.97 -13.61
C PRO A 343 6.47 8.66 -14.82
N GLY A 344 7.17 9.77 -14.62
CA GLY A 344 7.93 10.48 -15.66
C GLY A 344 7.09 11.24 -16.70
N HIS A 345 5.75 11.26 -16.56
CA HIS A 345 4.87 11.88 -17.54
C HIS A 345 3.89 12.88 -16.90
N ASP A 346 3.86 14.10 -17.41
CA ASP A 346 2.82 15.07 -17.06
C ASP A 346 1.50 14.75 -17.76
N ASN A 347 0.39 14.85 -17.04
CA ASN A 347 -0.97 14.65 -17.54
C ASN A 347 -1.23 13.30 -18.23
N LEU A 348 -0.44 12.27 -17.92
CA LEU A 348 -0.75 10.88 -18.23
C LEU A 348 -1.13 10.19 -16.91
N TRP A 349 -2.24 9.46 -16.94
CA TRP A 349 -2.83 8.83 -15.77
C TRP A 349 -3.04 7.35 -16.02
N LEU A 350 -2.79 6.53 -15.00
CA LEU A 350 -2.98 5.09 -15.03
C LEU A 350 -4.22 4.71 -14.21
N ALA A 351 -4.97 3.76 -14.73
CA ALA A 351 -6.02 3.00 -14.05
C ALA A 351 -5.93 1.55 -14.57
N GLU A 352 -4.76 0.94 -14.34
CA GLU A 352 -4.34 -0.33 -14.93
C GLU A 352 -4.08 -1.38 -13.85
N GLY A 353 -3.81 -2.62 -14.26
CA GLY A 353 -3.43 -3.68 -13.32
C GLY A 353 -4.50 -3.95 -12.25
N MET A 354 -5.79 -3.97 -12.63
CA MET A 354 -6.93 -3.93 -11.72
C MET A 354 -7.41 -5.32 -11.26
N PRO A 355 -7.08 -5.78 -10.04
CA PRO A 355 -7.52 -7.06 -9.52
C PRO A 355 -8.97 -6.91 -9.07
N GLY A 356 -9.90 -7.28 -9.95
CA GLY A 356 -11.33 -7.01 -9.76
C GLY A 356 -11.75 -5.61 -10.21
N GLY A 357 -11.68 -5.31 -11.51
CA GLY A 357 -12.10 -4.01 -12.05
C GLY A 357 -13.55 -3.58 -11.75
N ILE A 358 -14.42 -4.51 -11.35
CA ILE A 358 -15.78 -4.20 -10.86
C ILE A 358 -15.75 -3.65 -9.44
N LEU A 359 -14.96 -4.25 -8.54
CA LEU A 359 -14.76 -3.80 -7.17
C LEU A 359 -14.13 -2.41 -7.12
N TRP A 360 -13.15 -2.16 -7.98
CA TRP A 360 -12.38 -0.90 -7.98
C TRP A 360 -12.96 0.19 -8.88
N GLY A 361 -13.78 -0.17 -9.86
CA GLY A 361 -14.21 0.71 -10.94
C GLY A 361 -14.82 2.01 -10.43
N GLY A 362 -15.83 1.94 -9.57
CA GLY A 362 -16.53 3.11 -9.03
C GLY A 362 -15.57 4.10 -8.35
N THR A 363 -14.80 3.63 -7.37
CA THR A 363 -13.89 4.48 -6.61
C THR A 363 -12.74 5.02 -7.43
N VAL A 364 -12.00 4.17 -8.16
CA VAL A 364 -10.89 4.66 -9.01
C VAL A 364 -11.41 5.67 -10.03
N GLY A 365 -12.58 5.43 -10.63
CA GLY A 365 -13.21 6.37 -11.55
C GLY A 365 -13.49 7.74 -10.93
N ASN A 366 -14.07 7.77 -9.73
CA ASN A 366 -14.37 9.02 -9.02
C ASN A 366 -13.09 9.74 -8.57
N ARG A 367 -12.15 9.01 -7.95
CA ARG A 367 -10.93 9.58 -7.37
C ARG A 367 -9.99 10.11 -8.44
N LEU A 368 -9.78 9.35 -9.52
CA LEU A 368 -8.96 9.81 -10.62
C LEU A 368 -9.58 11.01 -11.35
N ALA A 369 -10.91 11.05 -11.50
CA ALA A 369 -11.58 12.21 -12.07
C ALA A 369 -11.38 13.47 -11.22
N LYS A 370 -11.54 13.38 -9.89
CA LYS A 370 -11.25 14.50 -8.98
C LYS A 370 -9.79 14.93 -9.08
N TRP A 371 -8.87 13.97 -9.13
CA TRP A 371 -7.44 14.26 -9.24
C TRP A 371 -7.10 15.00 -10.54
N ILE A 372 -7.67 14.56 -11.67
CA ILE A 372 -7.48 15.20 -12.98
C ILE A 372 -8.00 16.64 -12.99
N ILE A 373 -9.17 16.89 -12.38
CA ILE A 373 -9.86 18.18 -12.47
C ILE A 373 -9.40 19.18 -11.41
N ASN A 374 -9.15 18.71 -10.19
CA ASN A 374 -8.90 19.54 -9.02
C ASN A 374 -7.45 19.47 -8.52
N GLY A 375 -6.63 18.56 -9.05
CA GLY A 375 -5.28 18.28 -8.53
C GLY A 375 -5.25 17.38 -7.30
N ASP A 376 -6.41 16.98 -6.77
CA ASP A 376 -6.55 16.22 -5.52
C ASP A 376 -7.63 15.11 -5.64
N PRO A 377 -7.32 13.84 -5.32
CA PRO A 377 -8.30 12.75 -5.26
C PRO A 377 -9.26 12.82 -4.04
N GLY A 378 -8.95 13.66 -3.05
CA GLY A 378 -9.75 13.86 -1.83
C GLY A 378 -9.64 12.72 -0.82
N MET A 379 -8.58 11.90 -0.93
CA MET A 379 -8.11 10.93 0.07
C MET A 379 -6.72 10.41 -0.36
N ASP A 380 -5.99 9.80 0.55
CA ASP A 380 -4.68 9.23 0.25
C ASP A 380 -4.81 7.97 -0.63
N MET A 381 -4.27 8.08 -1.84
CA MET A 381 -4.24 7.03 -2.86
C MET A 381 -2.91 6.29 -2.91
N SER A 382 -2.03 6.46 -1.91
CA SER A 382 -0.65 5.95 -1.95
C SER A 382 -0.55 4.43 -2.12
N GLU A 383 -1.46 3.66 -1.53
CA GLU A 383 -1.52 2.20 -1.71
C GLU A 383 -1.80 1.78 -3.17
N LEU A 384 -2.44 2.65 -3.97
CA LEU A 384 -2.73 2.40 -5.37
C LEU A 384 -1.74 3.11 -6.32
N ASP A 385 -0.85 3.96 -5.82
CA ASP A 385 0.06 4.75 -6.66
C ASP A 385 0.98 3.82 -7.47
N PRO A 386 1.09 3.98 -8.81
CA PRO A 386 1.94 3.13 -9.63
C PRO A 386 3.43 3.20 -9.25
N ARG A 387 3.87 4.30 -8.62
CA ARG A 387 5.26 4.55 -8.22
C ARG A 387 5.66 3.88 -6.89
N ARG A 388 4.75 3.11 -6.27
CA ARG A 388 5.08 2.24 -5.13
C ARG A 388 6.02 1.10 -5.54
N PHE A 389 5.96 0.70 -6.82
CA PHE A 389 6.94 -0.17 -7.45
C PHE A 389 8.04 0.68 -8.12
N SER A 390 9.27 0.17 -8.08
CA SER A 390 10.43 0.80 -8.73
C SER A 390 10.99 -0.07 -9.84
N ASP A 391 12.17 0.31 -10.35
CA ASP A 391 12.96 -0.38 -11.37
C ASP A 391 13.24 -1.87 -11.09
N TYR A 392 13.12 -2.32 -9.85
CA TYR A 392 13.26 -3.74 -9.48
C TYR A 392 12.17 -4.65 -10.05
N ALA A 393 10.98 -4.10 -10.32
CA ALA A 393 9.78 -4.87 -10.66
C ALA A 393 9.76 -5.29 -12.15
N SER A 394 10.76 -6.08 -12.56
CA SER A 394 10.87 -6.59 -13.93
C SER A 394 9.73 -7.54 -14.29
N LYS A 395 9.50 -7.76 -15.59
CA LYS A 395 8.51 -8.75 -16.08
C LYS A 395 8.60 -10.12 -15.38
N ARG A 396 9.82 -10.67 -15.23
CA ARG A 396 10.01 -12.00 -14.60
C ARG A 396 9.65 -11.98 -13.13
N TRP A 397 10.09 -10.96 -12.41
CA TRP A 397 9.72 -10.75 -11.01
C TRP A 397 8.20 -10.62 -10.87
N THR A 398 7.55 -9.81 -11.71
CA THR A 398 6.09 -9.67 -11.73
C THR A 398 5.38 -11.01 -11.95
N MET A 399 5.85 -11.83 -12.90
CA MET A 399 5.26 -13.14 -13.17
C MET A 399 5.31 -14.06 -11.95
N ASP A 400 6.45 -14.16 -11.28
CA ASP A 400 6.62 -15.05 -10.14
C ASP A 400 5.82 -14.56 -8.93
N LYS A 401 5.83 -13.25 -8.66
CA LYS A 401 5.02 -12.65 -7.60
C LYS A 401 3.53 -12.78 -7.84
N VAL A 402 3.05 -12.54 -9.06
CA VAL A 402 1.63 -12.68 -9.37
C VAL A 402 1.16 -14.12 -9.21
N ARG A 403 1.99 -15.12 -9.54
CA ARG A 403 1.66 -16.53 -9.27
C ARG A 403 1.56 -16.83 -7.79
N GLU A 404 2.49 -16.31 -7.01
CA GLU A 404 2.47 -16.48 -5.56
C GLU A 404 1.25 -15.82 -4.94
N THR A 405 1.06 -14.51 -5.13
CA THR A 405 0.00 -13.75 -4.48
C THR A 405 -1.39 -14.33 -4.80
N TRP A 406 -1.67 -14.65 -6.07
CA TRP A 406 -2.93 -15.31 -6.43
C TRP A 406 -3.05 -16.72 -5.88
N GLY A 407 -1.97 -17.50 -5.98
CA GLY A 407 -1.96 -18.88 -5.50
C GLY A 407 -2.13 -19.02 -3.99
N THR A 408 -1.86 -17.95 -3.24
CA THR A 408 -2.07 -17.81 -1.80
C THR A 408 -3.24 -16.87 -1.47
N HIS A 409 -4.10 -16.50 -2.43
CA HIS A 409 -5.19 -15.53 -2.24
C HIS A 409 -6.15 -15.94 -1.10
N MET A 410 -6.28 -17.24 -0.86
CA MET A 410 -7.14 -17.82 0.16
C MET A 410 -6.40 -18.21 1.43
N ASP A 411 -5.13 -17.83 1.60
CA ASP A 411 -4.42 -17.99 2.88
C ASP A 411 -4.80 -16.87 3.86
N ALA A 412 -4.57 -17.10 5.15
CA ALA A 412 -4.76 -16.07 6.17
C ALA A 412 -3.52 -15.18 6.19
N HIS A 413 -3.73 -13.87 6.04
CA HIS A 413 -2.64 -12.89 5.93
C HIS A 413 -2.12 -12.51 7.31
N VAL A 414 -1.01 -13.12 7.70
CA VAL A 414 -0.45 -12.90 9.03
C VAL A 414 0.37 -11.61 9.06
N PRO A 415 0.32 -10.84 10.15
CA PRO A 415 1.21 -9.71 10.34
C PRO A 415 2.68 -10.08 10.13
N GLY A 416 3.36 -9.27 9.32
CA GLY A 416 4.77 -9.46 8.99
C GLY A 416 5.07 -10.65 8.06
N GLU A 417 4.07 -11.37 7.55
CA GLU A 417 4.29 -12.46 6.58
C GLU A 417 5.00 -11.97 5.31
N ASP A 418 6.07 -12.68 4.95
CA ASP A 418 6.82 -12.43 3.73
C ASP A 418 6.43 -13.48 2.68
N PHE A 419 6.35 -13.04 1.44
CA PHE A 419 6.05 -13.87 0.29
C PHE A 419 7.35 -14.17 -0.49
N PRO A 420 7.94 -15.37 -0.37
CA PRO A 420 9.32 -15.67 -0.77
C PRO A 420 9.56 -15.79 -2.28
N ALA A 421 8.55 -15.86 -3.14
CA ALA A 421 8.77 -15.98 -4.57
C ALA A 421 9.60 -14.80 -5.11
N ALA A 422 10.43 -15.11 -6.11
CA ALA A 422 11.42 -14.22 -6.69
C ALA A 422 12.52 -13.75 -5.72
N ARG A 423 12.69 -14.34 -4.53
CA ARG A 423 13.78 -14.01 -3.58
C ARG A 423 14.85 -15.10 -3.47
N PRO A 424 16.12 -14.75 -3.22
CA PRO A 424 16.66 -13.39 -3.21
C PRO A 424 16.82 -12.83 -4.63
N MET A 425 16.39 -11.58 -4.86
CA MET A 425 16.56 -10.91 -6.15
C MET A 425 17.69 -9.88 -6.12
N LYS A 426 17.63 -8.95 -5.16
CA LYS A 426 18.57 -7.83 -5.02
C LYS A 426 19.15 -7.86 -3.62
N THR A 427 20.46 -7.87 -3.51
CA THR A 427 21.16 -7.99 -2.22
C THR A 427 22.25 -6.94 -2.10
N VAL A 428 22.55 -6.57 -0.86
CA VAL A 428 23.76 -5.81 -0.53
C VAL A 428 24.98 -6.74 -0.49
N SER A 429 26.19 -6.19 -0.66
CA SER A 429 27.43 -6.99 -0.70
C SER A 429 27.78 -7.70 0.62
N SER A 430 27.12 -7.32 1.72
CA SER A 430 27.23 -7.92 3.05
C SER A 430 26.19 -9.04 3.31
N TYR A 431 25.36 -9.39 2.33
CA TYR A 431 24.25 -10.35 2.49
C TYR A 431 24.68 -11.71 3.07
N ASP A 432 25.77 -12.30 2.58
CA ASP A 432 26.31 -13.56 3.11
C ASP A 432 26.89 -13.40 4.52
N LEU A 433 27.48 -12.25 4.86
CA LEU A 433 27.99 -11.98 6.21
C LEU A 433 26.83 -11.90 7.22
N LEU A 434 25.74 -11.24 6.84
CA LEU A 434 24.55 -11.10 7.69
C LEU A 434 23.77 -12.43 7.78
N THR A 435 23.69 -13.18 6.69
CA THR A 435 23.13 -14.55 6.70
C THR A 435 23.92 -15.44 7.66
N ALA A 436 25.25 -15.33 7.67
CA ALA A 436 26.11 -16.06 8.61
C ALA A 436 25.95 -15.60 10.08
N GLN A 437 25.34 -14.43 10.34
CA GLN A 437 24.93 -14.00 11.67
C GLN A 437 23.51 -14.43 12.04
N GLY A 438 22.82 -15.21 11.20
CA GLY A 438 21.45 -15.66 11.46
C GLY A 438 20.36 -14.72 10.96
N ALA A 439 20.64 -13.85 9.97
CA ALA A 439 19.62 -12.95 9.43
C ALA A 439 18.39 -13.71 8.91
N VAL A 440 17.23 -13.35 9.43
CA VAL A 440 15.92 -13.68 8.86
C VAL A 440 15.49 -12.50 8.00
N TRP A 441 15.22 -12.76 6.73
CA TRP A 441 15.15 -11.72 5.70
C TRP A 441 13.70 -11.34 5.34
N THR A 442 13.45 -10.05 5.19
CA THR A 442 12.28 -9.47 4.48
C THR A 442 12.76 -8.71 3.23
N SER A 443 11.88 -8.01 2.51
CA SER A 443 12.23 -7.26 1.30
C SER A 443 11.68 -5.82 1.28
N PHE A 444 12.53 -4.84 1.00
CA PHE A 444 12.17 -3.43 0.81
C PHE A 444 12.71 -2.94 -0.54
N ASN A 445 11.85 -2.36 -1.39
CA ASN A 445 12.21 -1.89 -2.73
C ASN A 445 13.05 -2.91 -3.54
N GLY A 446 12.70 -4.19 -3.40
CA GLY A 446 13.36 -5.34 -4.04
C GLY A 446 14.62 -5.86 -3.33
N TYR A 447 15.18 -5.12 -2.37
CA TYR A 447 16.36 -5.53 -1.59
C TYR A 447 15.99 -6.48 -0.46
N GLU A 448 16.80 -7.53 -0.28
CA GLU A 448 16.84 -8.32 0.95
C GLU A 448 17.27 -7.43 2.14
N PHE A 449 16.43 -7.36 3.17
CA PHE A 449 16.61 -6.53 4.36
C PHE A 449 16.50 -7.41 5.63
N PRO A 450 17.44 -7.35 6.59
CA PRO A 450 17.34 -8.15 7.81
C PRO A 450 16.15 -7.71 8.67
N ARG A 451 15.22 -8.62 8.93
CA ARG A 451 14.05 -8.38 9.77
C ARG A 451 14.36 -8.56 11.26
N TRP A 452 15.07 -9.64 11.58
CA TRP A 452 15.64 -9.98 12.89
C TRP A 452 16.75 -11.03 12.70
N PHE A 453 17.47 -11.37 13.77
CA PHE A 453 18.58 -12.31 13.75
C PHE A 453 18.34 -13.50 14.68
N ALA A 454 18.35 -14.71 14.11
CA ALA A 454 18.40 -15.96 14.86
C ALA A 454 19.77 -16.15 15.55
N LYS A 455 19.84 -17.09 16.51
CA LYS A 455 21.10 -17.37 17.21
C LYS A 455 22.14 -17.99 16.27
N THR A 456 21.69 -18.78 15.30
CA THR A 456 22.52 -19.38 14.26
C THR A 456 21.83 -19.31 12.89
N PRO A 457 22.57 -19.41 11.77
CA PRO A 457 21.99 -19.46 10.43
C PRO A 457 21.00 -20.62 10.21
N GLU A 458 21.21 -21.74 10.89
CA GLU A 458 20.33 -22.92 10.80
C GLU A 458 18.98 -22.71 11.49
N GLU A 459 18.93 -21.81 12.49
CA GLU A 459 17.71 -21.43 13.22
C GLU A 459 17.00 -20.23 12.59
N ALA A 460 17.51 -19.68 11.46
CA ALA A 460 16.94 -18.52 10.77
C ALA A 460 15.67 -18.89 9.96
N ILE A 461 14.63 -19.32 10.67
CA ILE A 461 13.34 -19.71 10.12
C ILE A 461 12.33 -18.57 10.37
N PRO A 462 11.68 -18.01 9.33
CA PRO A 462 10.65 -17.01 9.52
C PRO A 462 9.50 -17.53 10.38
N GLU A 463 9.11 -16.73 11.38
CA GLU A 463 7.95 -16.96 12.22
C GLU A 463 6.97 -15.80 12.06
N HIS A 464 5.68 -16.13 11.89
CA HIS A 464 4.61 -15.15 11.72
C HIS A 464 3.40 -15.62 12.53
N SER A 465 2.82 -14.72 13.32
CA SER A 465 1.58 -14.98 14.05
C SER A 465 0.84 -13.67 14.36
N PHE A 466 -0.47 -13.75 14.61
CA PHE A 466 -1.22 -12.67 15.25
C PHE A 466 -0.89 -12.54 16.74
N ARG A 467 -0.27 -13.58 17.31
CA ARG A 467 0.08 -13.75 18.72
C ARG A 467 1.59 -13.75 18.90
N ARG A 468 2.03 -13.67 20.15
CA ARG A 468 3.43 -13.77 20.51
C ARG A 468 4.04 -15.10 20.04
N THR A 469 5.30 -15.02 19.64
CA THR A 469 6.12 -16.14 19.15
C THR A 469 7.50 -16.09 19.81
N ASP A 470 8.27 -17.16 19.67
CA ASP A 470 9.52 -17.33 20.41
C ASP A 470 10.63 -16.40 19.89
N HIS A 471 10.64 -16.06 18.60
CA HIS A 471 11.65 -15.13 18.04
C HIS A 471 11.61 -13.73 18.69
N MET A 472 10.48 -13.32 19.27
CA MET A 472 10.35 -12.03 19.97
C MET A 472 11.35 -11.88 21.13
N GLU A 473 11.80 -12.98 21.75
CA GLU A 473 12.87 -12.94 22.76
C GLU A 473 14.24 -12.56 22.16
N LEU A 474 14.49 -12.94 20.91
CA LEU A 474 15.71 -12.60 20.18
C LEU A 474 15.71 -11.13 19.78
N VAL A 475 14.57 -10.63 19.31
CA VAL A 475 14.37 -9.20 19.02
C VAL A 475 14.54 -8.38 20.30
N GLN A 476 14.04 -8.85 21.44
CA GLN A 476 14.25 -8.19 22.72
C GLN A 476 15.74 -8.07 23.08
N GLU A 477 16.52 -9.10 22.83
CA GLU A 477 17.96 -9.10 23.05
C GLU A 477 18.70 -8.14 22.10
N GLU A 478 18.27 -8.03 20.84
CA GLU A 478 18.79 -7.02 19.90
C GLU A 478 18.55 -5.59 20.40
N VAL A 479 17.33 -5.30 20.87
CA VAL A 479 16.97 -3.99 21.44
C VAL A 479 17.80 -3.71 22.69
N ARG A 480 17.86 -4.66 23.64
CA ARG A 480 18.62 -4.50 24.88
C ARG A 480 20.10 -4.22 24.61
N ARG A 481 20.73 -5.01 23.73
CA ARG A 481 22.14 -4.82 23.34
C ARG A 481 22.37 -3.45 22.72
N THR A 482 21.49 -2.99 21.82
CA THR A 482 21.62 -1.67 21.19
C THR A 482 21.48 -0.54 22.22
N ARG A 483 20.57 -0.69 23.19
CA ARG A 483 20.36 0.27 24.29
C ARG A 483 21.50 0.31 25.30
N GLU A 484 22.13 -0.83 25.59
CA GLU A 484 23.13 -0.96 26.67
C GLU A 484 24.58 -0.89 26.18
N GLU A 485 24.83 -1.28 24.92
CA GLU A 485 26.16 -1.43 24.33
C GLU A 485 26.22 -0.71 22.97
N ALA A 486 26.21 -1.47 21.86
CA ALA A 486 26.05 -0.98 20.51
C ALA A 486 25.52 -2.10 19.61
N GLY A 487 24.78 -1.70 18.58
CA GLY A 487 24.33 -2.55 17.49
C GLY A 487 24.43 -1.80 16.17
N PHE A 488 24.45 -2.52 15.06
CA PHE A 488 24.34 -1.90 13.74
C PHE A 488 23.21 -2.49 12.90
N ILE A 489 22.66 -1.69 12.01
CA ILE A 489 21.67 -2.13 11.02
C ILE A 489 22.13 -1.71 9.63
N GLU A 490 21.95 -2.63 8.69
CA GLU A 490 22.20 -2.42 7.26
C GLU A 490 21.02 -1.66 6.65
N MET A 491 21.25 -0.44 6.18
CA MET A 491 20.21 0.47 5.65
C MET A 491 20.52 0.94 4.23
N SER A 492 21.39 0.26 3.49
CA SER A 492 21.69 0.58 2.09
C SER A 492 20.45 0.71 1.20
N PRO A 493 19.30 0.05 1.46
CA PRO A 493 18.10 0.28 0.66
C PRO A 493 17.48 1.69 0.75
N MET A 494 17.90 2.54 1.70
CA MET A 494 17.39 3.92 1.84
C MET A 494 17.50 4.73 0.53
N THR A 495 16.56 5.62 0.27
CA THR A 495 16.56 6.51 -0.90
C THR A 495 17.54 7.66 -0.68
N LYS A 496 18.36 7.98 -1.69
CA LYS A 496 19.46 8.97 -1.58
C LYS A 496 19.54 9.82 -2.85
N PHE A 497 19.51 11.14 -2.68
CA PHE A 497 19.67 12.10 -3.78
C PHE A 497 20.78 13.11 -3.47
N THR A 498 21.47 13.59 -4.51
CA THR A 498 22.27 14.82 -4.42
C THR A 498 21.58 15.96 -5.14
N VAL A 499 21.62 17.15 -4.54
CA VAL A 499 21.08 18.38 -5.11
C VAL A 499 22.15 19.45 -5.12
N ARG A 500 22.52 19.91 -6.31
CA ARG A 500 23.61 20.86 -6.53
C ARG A 500 23.22 21.99 -7.49
N GLY A 501 24.05 23.02 -7.58
CA GLY A 501 23.91 24.10 -8.56
C GLY A 501 23.37 25.39 -7.95
N PRO A 502 23.57 26.55 -8.60
CA PRO A 502 23.32 27.86 -8.01
C PRO A 502 21.87 28.10 -7.56
N GLY A 503 20.89 27.37 -8.10
CA GLY A 503 19.49 27.44 -7.70
C GLY A 503 19.09 26.49 -6.55
N ALA A 504 19.98 25.58 -6.12
CA ALA A 504 19.64 24.47 -5.23
C ALA A 504 19.05 24.93 -3.89
N ALA A 505 19.68 25.92 -3.22
CA ALA A 505 19.19 26.40 -1.94
C ALA A 505 17.83 27.10 -2.06
N VAL A 506 17.64 27.93 -3.09
CA VAL A 506 16.36 28.63 -3.31
C VAL A 506 15.25 27.64 -3.61
N TRP A 507 15.53 26.64 -4.45
CA TRP A 507 14.57 25.61 -4.81
C TRP A 507 14.14 24.77 -3.60
N LEU A 508 15.10 24.20 -2.85
CA LEU A 508 14.78 23.40 -1.67
C LEU A 508 14.05 24.20 -0.58
N ASP A 509 14.43 25.47 -0.37
CA ASP A 509 13.73 26.34 0.57
C ASP A 509 12.28 26.62 0.15
N GLY A 510 12.01 26.68 -1.16
CA GLY A 510 10.69 26.95 -1.73
C GLY A 510 9.76 25.74 -1.83
N ILE A 511 10.26 24.50 -1.72
CA ILE A 511 9.40 23.31 -1.77
C ILE A 511 9.25 22.61 -0.41
N MET A 512 10.10 22.95 0.57
CA MET A 512 10.14 22.23 1.85
C MET A 512 9.67 23.07 3.03
N ALA A 513 8.93 22.44 3.95
CA ALA A 513 8.30 23.13 5.07
C ALA A 513 9.28 23.64 6.15
N ASN A 514 10.46 23.04 6.31
CA ASN A 514 11.45 23.46 7.30
C ASN A 514 12.53 24.38 6.71
N LYS A 515 13.19 25.18 7.56
CA LYS A 515 14.36 25.97 7.17
C LYS A 515 15.50 25.06 6.76
N LEU A 516 16.23 25.45 5.71
CA LEU A 516 17.45 24.76 5.33
C LEU A 516 18.49 24.76 6.47
N PRO A 517 19.23 23.66 6.66
CA PRO A 517 20.27 23.60 7.67
C PRO A 517 21.45 24.51 7.29
N LYS A 518 22.26 24.84 8.30
CA LYS A 518 23.58 25.47 8.07
C LYS A 518 24.52 24.45 7.44
N THR A 519 25.60 24.91 6.81
CA THR A 519 26.67 24.03 6.31
C THR A 519 27.23 23.15 7.43
N GLY A 520 27.44 21.87 7.14
CA GLY A 520 27.87 20.84 8.09
C GLY A 520 26.76 20.34 9.03
N ARG A 521 25.51 20.77 8.81
CA ARG A 521 24.35 20.40 9.63
C ARG A 521 23.31 19.67 8.78
N MET A 522 22.41 18.99 9.47
CA MET A 522 21.23 18.39 8.86
C MET A 522 19.96 18.82 9.58
N THR A 523 18.83 18.67 8.89
CA THR A 523 17.49 18.80 9.47
C THR A 523 16.56 17.79 8.81
N LEU A 524 15.50 17.40 9.53
CA LEU A 524 14.35 16.78 8.90
C LEU A 524 13.50 17.88 8.26
N SER A 525 13.00 17.64 7.06
CA SER A 525 12.07 18.53 6.39
C SER A 525 10.98 17.75 5.65
N LEU A 526 9.80 18.36 5.54
CA LEU A 526 8.62 17.76 4.94
C LEU A 526 8.37 18.43 3.58
N LEU A 527 8.08 17.61 2.57
CA LEU A 527 7.48 18.04 1.31
C LEU A 527 5.97 17.88 1.44
N LEU A 528 5.23 18.96 1.27
CA LEU A 528 3.78 18.97 1.43
C LEU A 528 3.08 19.05 0.07
N ASN A 529 1.82 18.63 0.04
CA ASN A 529 0.88 18.94 -1.05
C ASN A 529 0.19 20.29 -0.80
N ASP A 530 -0.59 20.76 -1.78
CA ASP A 530 -1.29 22.05 -1.70
C ASP A 530 -2.33 22.12 -0.56
N ASN A 531 -2.81 20.97 -0.07
CA ASN A 531 -3.71 20.86 1.08
C ASN A 531 -2.95 20.79 2.42
N GLY A 532 -1.62 20.89 2.41
CA GLY A 532 -0.77 20.82 3.60
C GLY A 532 -0.50 19.40 4.12
N GLY A 533 -1.01 18.37 3.45
CA GLY A 533 -0.70 16.97 3.75
C GLY A 533 0.72 16.60 3.34
N MET A 534 1.29 15.55 3.94
CA MET A 534 2.72 15.23 3.79
C MET A 534 2.96 14.21 2.66
N ASP A 535 3.56 14.66 1.55
CA ASP A 535 3.91 13.83 0.40
C ASP A 535 5.20 13.03 0.61
N ALA A 536 6.16 13.61 1.32
CA ALA A 536 7.42 12.96 1.64
C ALA A 536 8.11 13.62 2.84
N GLU A 537 9.04 12.90 3.44
CA GLU A 537 10.03 13.48 4.35
C GLU A 537 11.43 13.29 3.78
N TYR A 538 12.32 14.23 4.11
CA TYR A 538 13.73 14.14 3.79
C TYR A 538 14.58 14.55 5.00
N THR A 539 15.58 13.74 5.32
CA THR A 539 16.75 14.26 6.03
C THR A 539 17.57 15.04 5.02
N VAL A 540 17.66 16.35 5.22
CA VAL A 540 18.39 17.29 4.37
C VAL A 540 19.73 17.59 5.02
N VAL A 541 20.83 17.24 4.35
CA VAL A 541 22.20 17.59 4.76
C VAL A 541 22.74 18.67 3.85
N ARG A 542 23.48 19.64 4.39
CA ARG A 542 24.11 20.72 3.61
C ARG A 542 25.63 20.72 3.76
N TYR A 543 26.36 20.47 2.69
CA TYR A 543 27.83 20.46 2.65
C TYR A 543 28.43 21.77 2.13
N GLY A 544 27.67 22.52 1.33
CA GLY A 544 28.06 23.82 0.81
C GLY A 544 26.88 24.76 0.72
N GLU A 545 27.09 25.98 0.22
CA GLU A 545 25.99 26.94 0.02
C GLU A 545 24.88 26.35 -0.86
N ASN A 546 25.26 25.58 -1.88
CA ASN A 546 24.38 25.02 -2.90
C ASN A 546 24.69 23.53 -3.17
N ASP A 547 25.05 22.78 -2.12
CA ASP A 547 25.40 21.36 -2.21
C ASP A 547 24.73 20.61 -1.05
N PHE A 548 23.76 19.77 -1.41
CA PHE A 548 22.88 19.07 -0.49
C PHE A 548 22.82 17.58 -0.79
N TYR A 549 22.58 16.81 0.28
CA TYR A 549 22.35 15.38 0.23
C TYR A 549 21.03 15.09 0.93
N LEU A 550 20.11 14.42 0.24
CA LEU A 550 18.77 14.11 0.71
C LEU A 550 18.66 12.61 0.96
N ILE A 551 18.06 12.24 2.09
CA ILE A 551 17.76 10.85 2.44
C ILE A 551 16.27 10.72 2.70
N SER A 552 15.67 9.67 2.15
CA SER A 552 14.29 9.30 2.44
C SER A 552 14.17 7.79 2.63
N THR A 553 12.95 7.35 2.96
CA THR A 553 12.52 5.96 3.11
C THR A 553 13.06 5.02 2.01
N PRO A 554 13.35 3.75 2.34
CA PRO A 554 13.77 2.76 1.34
C PRO A 554 12.62 2.40 0.37
N ASN A 555 11.38 2.36 0.87
CA ASN A 555 10.18 2.24 0.04
C ASN A 555 9.80 3.63 -0.48
N TRP A 556 9.40 3.83 -1.74
CA TRP A 556 9.05 5.12 -2.37
C TRP A 556 10.17 5.87 -3.12
N ARG A 557 11.33 5.23 -3.41
CA ARG A 557 12.39 5.81 -4.27
C ARG A 557 11.86 6.42 -5.58
N SER A 558 11.10 5.64 -6.35
CA SER A 558 10.56 6.09 -7.65
C SER A 558 9.56 7.23 -7.52
N TYR A 559 8.76 7.22 -6.46
CA TYR A 559 7.84 8.32 -6.18
C TYR A 559 8.58 9.59 -5.79
N ASN A 560 9.52 9.52 -4.84
CA ASN A 560 10.29 10.66 -4.39
C ASN A 560 11.07 11.29 -5.55
N TRP A 561 11.65 10.45 -6.41
CA TRP A 561 12.32 10.90 -7.63
C TRP A 561 11.36 11.64 -8.57
N ASP A 562 10.21 11.05 -8.87
CA ASP A 562 9.22 11.65 -9.78
C ASP A 562 8.67 12.98 -9.22
N GLN A 563 8.41 13.06 -7.91
CA GLN A 563 7.96 14.29 -7.26
C GLN A 563 9.02 15.41 -7.36
N LEU A 564 10.28 15.11 -7.01
CA LEU A 564 11.35 16.10 -7.11
C LEU A 564 11.60 16.53 -8.55
N GLN A 565 11.51 15.60 -9.52
CA GLN A 565 11.66 15.91 -10.95
C GLN A 565 10.56 16.84 -11.47
N ARG A 566 9.30 16.64 -11.07
CA ARG A 566 8.20 17.53 -11.47
C ARG A 566 8.34 18.93 -10.92
N LEU A 567 8.91 19.06 -9.71
CA LEU A 567 9.17 20.34 -9.07
C LEU A 567 10.49 20.98 -9.51
N LEU A 568 11.33 20.28 -10.26
CA LEU A 568 12.66 20.75 -10.65
C LEU A 568 12.59 21.97 -11.58
N PRO A 569 13.37 23.04 -11.33
CA PRO A 569 13.42 24.19 -12.22
C PRO A 569 13.92 23.80 -13.61
N ARG A 570 13.25 24.31 -14.66
CA ARG A 570 13.59 24.01 -16.07
C ARG A 570 14.73 24.85 -16.64
N ASP A 571 15.28 25.79 -15.86
CA ASP A 571 16.34 26.70 -16.28
C ASP A 571 17.76 26.11 -16.15
N GLY A 572 17.88 24.88 -15.65
CA GLY A 572 19.16 24.19 -15.44
C GLY A 572 19.96 24.71 -14.25
N SER A 573 19.36 25.53 -13.38
CA SER A 573 20.02 26.06 -12.18
C SER A 573 20.24 25.02 -11.07
N VAL A 574 19.54 23.87 -11.15
CA VAL A 574 19.60 22.77 -10.20
C VAL A 574 19.96 21.47 -10.92
N ILE A 575 20.89 20.72 -10.35
CA ILE A 575 21.28 19.37 -10.75
C ILE A 575 20.79 18.44 -9.64
N LEU A 576 19.94 17.48 -10.01
CA LEU A 576 19.36 16.48 -9.13
C LEU A 576 19.77 15.09 -9.63
N ASP A 577 20.45 14.31 -8.79
CA ASP A 577 20.90 12.95 -9.12
C ASP A 577 20.37 11.93 -8.10
N ASP A 578 19.88 10.80 -8.59
CA ASP A 578 19.60 9.60 -7.80
C ASP A 578 20.84 8.74 -7.67
N ILE A 579 21.32 8.62 -6.45
CA ILE A 579 22.53 7.87 -6.09
C ILE A 579 22.22 6.72 -5.13
N SER A 580 20.95 6.34 -5.01
CA SER A 580 20.49 5.30 -4.08
C SER A 580 21.23 3.98 -4.29
N GLU A 581 21.50 3.61 -5.54
CA GLU A 581 22.22 2.38 -5.93
C GLU A 581 23.75 2.49 -5.81
N ASN A 582 24.28 3.71 -5.72
CA ASN A 582 25.72 3.95 -5.72
C ASN A 582 26.29 4.04 -4.30
N MET A 583 25.43 4.27 -3.30
CA MET A 583 25.79 4.49 -1.91
C MET A 583 25.10 3.46 -1.00
N GLY A 584 25.89 2.75 -0.21
CA GLY A 584 25.40 1.94 0.91
C GLY A 584 25.23 2.78 2.18
N VAL A 585 24.51 2.25 3.17
CA VAL A 585 24.32 2.88 4.49
C VAL A 585 24.38 1.83 5.58
N ILE A 586 25.19 2.08 6.61
CA ILE A 586 25.16 1.30 7.85
C ILE A 586 24.88 2.28 8.98
N ALA A 587 23.85 2.03 9.79
CA ALA A 587 23.63 2.79 11.02
C ALA A 587 24.26 2.03 12.19
N LEU A 588 25.22 2.65 12.86
CA LEU A 588 25.77 2.19 14.14
C LEU A 588 25.14 3.01 15.26
N ALA A 589 24.51 2.34 16.22
CA ALA A 589 23.81 2.99 17.33
C ALA A 589 24.08 2.31 18.67
N GLY A 590 24.04 3.09 19.75
CA GLY A 590 24.25 2.66 21.13
C GLY A 590 25.30 3.51 21.85
N PRO A 591 25.34 3.46 23.19
CA PRO A 591 26.28 4.25 24.00
C PRO A 591 27.77 4.03 23.63
N GLN A 592 28.13 2.86 23.09
CA GLN A 592 29.51 2.53 22.69
C GLN A 592 29.82 2.89 21.22
N ALA A 593 28.85 3.37 20.44
CA ALA A 593 29.02 3.62 19.00
C ALA A 593 30.22 4.51 18.67
N ARG A 594 30.47 5.55 19.49
CA ARG A 594 31.61 6.46 19.31
C ARG A 594 32.95 5.75 19.51
N GLU A 595 33.08 4.98 20.58
CA GLU A 595 34.32 4.27 20.92
C GLU A 595 34.68 3.25 19.82
N ILE A 596 33.67 2.59 19.27
CA ILE A 596 33.82 1.62 18.18
C ILE A 596 34.22 2.30 16.86
N LEU A 597 33.58 3.43 16.52
CA LEU A 597 33.77 4.09 15.23
C LEU A 597 35.05 4.94 15.17
N GLN A 598 35.44 5.57 16.28
CA GLN A 598 36.56 6.51 16.31
C GLN A 598 37.89 5.93 15.79
N PRO A 599 38.29 4.68 16.09
CA PRO A 599 39.52 4.09 15.54
C PRO A 599 39.48 3.84 14.03
N LEU A 600 38.30 3.87 13.42
CA LEU A 600 38.10 3.61 12.00
C LEU A 600 38.11 4.89 11.16
N THR A 601 38.15 6.08 11.77
CA THR A 601 38.05 7.37 11.07
C THR A 601 38.95 8.43 11.69
N ASP A 602 39.48 9.31 10.86
CA ASP A 602 40.25 10.47 11.30
C ASP A 602 39.34 11.66 11.72
N ASN A 603 38.03 11.59 11.47
CA ASN A 603 37.09 12.59 11.97
C ASN A 603 37.01 12.54 13.50
N ASP A 604 37.12 13.70 14.16
CA ASP A 604 36.88 13.81 15.60
C ASP A 604 35.38 13.64 15.90
N LEU A 605 35.00 12.53 16.54
CA LEU A 605 33.62 12.19 16.85
C LEU A 605 33.15 12.71 18.22
N SER A 606 33.96 13.55 18.89
CA SER A 606 33.57 14.19 20.15
C SER A 606 32.38 15.13 19.97
N ASN A 607 31.63 15.39 21.04
CA ASN A 607 30.48 16.29 20.98
C ASN A 607 30.82 17.71 20.53
N ALA A 608 32.03 18.17 20.83
CA ALA A 608 32.47 19.51 20.46
C ALA A 608 32.72 19.63 18.95
N ALA A 609 33.38 18.63 18.35
CA ALA A 609 33.70 18.62 16.92
C ALA A 609 32.52 18.15 16.05
N PHE A 610 31.74 17.19 16.53
CA PHE A 610 30.67 16.53 15.80
C PHE A 610 29.33 16.59 16.57
N PRO A 611 28.75 17.77 16.81
CA PRO A 611 27.53 17.91 17.60
C PRO A 611 26.32 17.19 16.97
N TRP A 612 25.38 16.70 17.77
CA TRP A 612 24.16 16.01 17.29
C TRP A 612 23.47 16.76 16.13
N LEU A 613 23.00 16.04 15.10
CA LEU A 613 22.49 16.59 13.83
C LEU A 613 23.53 17.39 13.00
N SER A 614 24.79 16.95 13.04
CA SER A 614 25.82 17.38 12.07
C SER A 614 26.17 16.27 11.11
N ALA A 615 26.75 16.66 9.99
CA ALA A 615 27.32 15.74 9.01
C ALA A 615 28.72 16.22 8.63
N GLN A 616 29.61 15.26 8.41
CA GLN A 616 30.96 15.50 7.91
C GLN A 616 31.27 14.45 6.85
N MET A 617 32.13 14.81 5.90
CA MET A 617 32.73 13.85 4.99
C MET A 617 34.08 13.38 5.54
N GLY A 618 34.47 12.16 5.19
CA GLY A 618 35.76 11.61 5.60
C GLY A 618 36.02 10.20 5.07
N GLU A 619 36.93 9.52 5.74
CA GLU A 619 37.26 8.12 5.49
C GLU A 619 36.81 7.26 6.67
N VAL A 620 36.33 6.05 6.40
CA VAL A 620 36.01 5.04 7.42
C VAL A 620 36.58 3.70 6.97
N GLY A 621 37.46 3.09 7.76
CA GLY A 621 38.23 1.92 7.33
C GLY A 621 39.05 2.26 6.08
N TYR A 622 38.80 1.56 4.98
CA TYR A 622 39.38 1.86 3.66
C TYR A 622 38.44 2.58 2.70
N ALA A 623 37.21 2.90 3.13
CA ALA A 623 36.24 3.63 2.32
C ALA A 623 36.57 5.13 2.33
N LYS A 624 36.62 5.73 1.14
CA LYS A 624 36.72 7.18 0.95
C LYS A 624 35.35 7.76 0.61
N ASP A 625 35.24 9.10 0.70
CA ASP A 625 34.03 9.85 0.38
C ASP A 625 32.81 9.39 1.20
N VAL A 626 33.07 9.05 2.47
CA VAL A 626 32.03 8.60 3.41
C VAL A 626 31.32 9.80 4.00
N HIS A 627 30.00 9.84 3.89
CA HIS A 627 29.16 10.78 4.60
C HIS A 627 28.83 10.21 5.98
N LEU A 628 29.45 10.77 7.02
CA LEU A 628 29.12 10.48 8.41
C LEU A 628 28.01 11.43 8.85
N LEU A 629 26.89 10.89 9.31
CA LEU A 629 25.73 11.65 9.76
C LEU A 629 25.41 11.29 11.20
N ARG A 630 25.52 12.25 12.12
CA ARG A 630 25.22 11.99 13.54
C ARG A 630 23.73 12.13 13.82
N VAL A 631 23.01 11.07 13.51
CA VAL A 631 21.57 10.88 13.71
C VAL A 631 21.31 9.39 13.98
N SER A 632 20.20 9.08 14.65
CA SER A 632 19.79 7.70 14.88
C SER A 632 18.28 7.60 14.99
N TYR A 633 17.70 6.73 14.17
CA TYR A 633 16.28 6.38 14.25
C TYR A 633 15.96 5.47 15.45
N THR A 634 16.98 4.90 16.12
CA THR A 634 16.80 4.20 17.40
C THR A 634 16.65 5.15 18.59
N GLY A 635 17.09 6.40 18.46
CA GLY A 635 17.16 7.37 19.56
C GLY A 635 18.39 7.24 20.48
N GLU A 636 19.31 6.31 20.19
CA GLU A 636 20.62 6.24 20.87
C GLU A 636 21.67 7.15 20.21
N LEU A 637 22.82 7.32 20.87
CA LEU A 637 24.03 7.85 20.24
C LEU A 637 24.37 6.99 19.01
N GLY A 638 24.70 7.61 17.88
CA GLY A 638 25.04 6.85 16.69
C GLY A 638 25.38 7.71 15.47
N TRP A 639 25.83 7.02 14.43
CA TRP A 639 26.11 7.58 13.12
C TRP A 639 25.53 6.69 12.03
N GLU A 640 24.90 7.31 11.04
CA GLU A 640 24.70 6.72 9.72
C GLU A 640 25.98 6.93 8.90
N ILE A 641 26.48 5.83 8.35
CA ILE A 641 27.73 5.75 7.59
C ILE A 641 27.36 5.50 6.13
N HIS A 642 27.16 6.56 5.35
CA HIS A 642 26.86 6.43 3.92
C HIS A 642 28.15 6.38 3.13
N HIS A 643 28.36 5.34 2.35
CA HIS A 643 29.65 5.01 1.75
C HIS A 643 29.46 4.52 0.30
N PRO A 644 30.46 4.65 -0.58
CA PRO A 644 30.38 4.04 -1.90
C PRO A 644 30.12 2.54 -1.79
N VAL A 645 29.12 2.04 -2.51
CA VAL A 645 28.53 0.71 -2.31
C VAL A 645 29.56 -0.44 -2.36
N GLY A 646 30.66 -0.27 -3.12
CA GLY A 646 31.75 -1.26 -3.20
C GLY A 646 32.48 -1.53 -1.88
N TYR A 647 32.39 -0.62 -0.89
CA TYR A 647 33.00 -0.80 0.43
C TYR A 647 32.06 -1.39 1.48
N ASN A 648 30.79 -1.65 1.14
CA ASN A 648 29.79 -2.09 2.10
C ASN A 648 30.20 -3.37 2.86
N ARG A 649 30.59 -4.42 2.15
CA ARG A 649 31.10 -5.67 2.75
C ARG A 649 32.25 -5.41 3.73
N HIS A 650 33.20 -4.54 3.34
CA HIS A 650 34.37 -4.24 4.15
C HIS A 650 33.98 -3.58 5.48
N LEU A 651 33.06 -2.61 5.45
CA LEU A 651 32.61 -1.91 6.64
C LEU A 651 31.81 -2.84 7.58
N VAL A 652 30.93 -3.68 7.04
CA VAL A 652 30.22 -4.68 7.85
C VAL A 652 31.19 -5.67 8.49
N ASP A 653 32.17 -6.19 7.74
CA ASP A 653 33.19 -7.09 8.26
C ASP A 653 34.02 -6.44 9.39
N LEU A 654 34.36 -5.16 9.28
CA LEU A 654 35.04 -4.42 10.35
C LEU A 654 34.21 -4.33 11.64
N LEU A 655 32.92 -4.02 11.53
CA LEU A 655 32.02 -3.95 12.69
C LEU A 655 31.85 -5.32 13.35
N LEU A 656 31.66 -6.37 12.57
CA LEU A 656 31.57 -7.74 13.08
C LEU A 656 32.86 -8.18 13.79
N LYS A 657 34.04 -7.84 13.23
CA LYS A 657 35.35 -8.12 13.85
C LYS A 657 35.60 -7.31 15.12
N ALA A 658 35.02 -6.12 15.21
CA ALA A 658 35.01 -5.31 16.44
C ALA A 658 34.03 -5.86 17.50
N GLY A 659 33.31 -6.94 17.20
CA GLY A 659 32.37 -7.59 18.13
C GLY A 659 30.98 -6.97 18.14
N VAL A 660 30.71 -5.98 17.30
CA VAL A 660 29.38 -5.37 17.19
C VAL A 660 28.44 -6.35 16.53
N LYS A 661 27.27 -6.56 17.13
CA LYS A 661 26.24 -7.44 16.57
C LYS A 661 25.23 -6.64 15.76
N PRO A 662 24.72 -7.20 14.65
CA PRO A 662 23.66 -6.55 13.91
C PRO A 662 22.33 -6.65 14.67
N PHE A 663 21.40 -5.75 14.34
CA PHE A 663 19.98 -5.84 14.71
C PHE A 663 19.11 -5.61 13.47
N GLY A 664 17.89 -6.14 13.49
CA GLY A 664 16.95 -6.11 12.38
C GLY A 664 15.88 -5.01 12.47
N LEU A 665 15.02 -4.96 11.46
CA LEU A 665 13.92 -4.02 11.37
C LEU A 665 12.93 -4.09 12.54
N GLU A 666 12.68 -5.25 13.14
CA GLU A 666 11.75 -5.33 14.28
C GLU A 666 12.31 -4.67 15.53
N ALA A 667 13.62 -4.82 15.78
CA ALA A 667 14.29 -4.11 16.85
C ALA A 667 14.29 -2.60 16.56
N LEU A 668 14.52 -2.19 15.32
CA LEU A 668 14.42 -0.78 14.91
C LEU A 668 13.01 -0.22 15.12
N GLU A 669 11.98 -0.97 14.74
CA GLU A 669 10.57 -0.59 14.86
C GLU A 669 10.17 -0.43 16.33
N SER A 670 10.59 -1.33 17.20
CA SER A 670 10.36 -1.18 18.64
C SER A 670 11.05 0.07 19.19
N MET A 671 12.33 0.28 18.83
CA MET A 671 13.10 1.43 19.31
C MET A 671 12.59 2.77 18.78
N ARG A 672 12.06 2.84 17.55
CA ARG A 672 11.47 4.07 16.99
C ARG A 672 10.12 4.39 17.64
N LEU A 673 9.31 3.37 17.96
CA LEU A 673 8.04 3.54 18.67
C LEU A 673 8.27 4.04 20.10
N GLU A 674 9.28 3.53 20.79
CA GLU A 674 9.71 4.02 22.11
C GLU A 674 10.10 5.50 22.11
N LYS A 675 10.54 6.01 20.95
CA LYS A 675 10.88 7.42 20.70
C LYS A 675 9.73 8.23 20.09
N SER A 676 8.59 7.60 19.81
CA SER A 676 7.48 8.17 19.06
C SER A 676 7.91 8.80 17.74
N TYR A 677 8.88 8.19 17.05
CA TYR A 677 9.27 8.64 15.72
C TYR A 677 8.27 8.17 14.67
N ARG A 678 7.88 9.09 13.78
CA ARG A 678 6.83 8.91 12.78
C ARG A 678 7.36 8.13 11.58
N ALA A 679 6.52 7.29 11.00
CA ALA A 679 6.85 6.54 9.79
C ALA A 679 6.04 7.01 8.57
N ILE A 680 6.65 6.94 7.39
CA ILE A 680 6.00 7.23 6.10
C ILE A 680 4.96 6.16 5.77
N ASN A 681 3.84 6.58 5.18
CA ASN A 681 2.60 5.83 4.95
C ASN A 681 1.87 5.39 6.23
N ARG A 682 2.31 5.88 7.40
CA ARG A 682 1.61 5.71 8.69
C ARG A 682 1.20 7.08 9.21
N GLU A 683 2.11 7.74 9.92
CA GLU A 683 1.89 9.08 10.47
C GLU A 683 2.28 10.19 9.48
N ILE A 684 3.16 9.89 8.52
CA ILE A 684 3.53 10.80 7.43
C ILE A 684 2.87 10.29 6.16
N CYS A 685 1.72 10.86 5.84
CA CYS A 685 0.94 10.51 4.67
C CYS A 685 0.17 11.72 4.13
N LYS A 686 -0.46 11.56 2.98
CA LYS A 686 -1.03 12.68 2.21
C LYS A 686 -2.29 13.26 2.84
N ASP A 687 -2.95 12.49 3.69
CA ASP A 687 -4.17 12.89 4.41
C ASP A 687 -3.87 13.52 5.77
N LEU A 688 -2.62 13.50 6.24
CA LEU A 688 -2.23 14.07 7.52
C LEU A 688 -1.33 15.27 7.32
N THR A 689 -1.71 16.35 7.97
CA THR A 689 -0.89 17.56 8.08
C THR A 689 0.18 17.40 9.16
N PRO A 690 1.24 18.22 9.14
CA PRO A 690 2.24 18.23 10.21
C PRO A 690 1.65 18.58 11.58
N TYR A 691 0.53 19.28 11.69
CA TYR A 691 -0.08 19.56 13.00
C TYR A 691 -0.83 18.35 13.55
N GLU A 692 -1.57 17.63 12.70
CA GLU A 692 -2.25 16.38 13.09
C GLU A 692 -1.25 15.29 13.48
N ALA A 693 -0.10 15.22 12.80
CA ALA A 693 0.95 14.25 13.12
C ALA A 693 1.86 14.65 14.30
N ASP A 694 1.63 15.81 14.93
CA ASP A 694 2.50 16.41 15.95
C ASP A 694 3.97 16.56 15.46
N LEU A 695 4.08 17.08 14.23
CA LEU A 695 5.31 17.44 13.52
C LEU A 695 5.42 18.95 13.27
N GLY A 696 4.55 19.77 13.87
CA GLY A 696 4.52 21.22 13.68
C GLY A 696 5.85 21.93 13.97
N ARG A 697 6.72 21.34 14.81
CA ARG A 697 8.09 21.83 15.07
C ARG A 697 9.01 21.84 13.84
N PHE A 698 8.66 21.10 12.79
CA PHE A 698 9.38 21.05 11.52
C PHE A 698 8.80 22.02 10.47
N VAL A 699 7.78 22.81 10.82
CA VAL A 699 7.16 23.79 9.92
C VAL A 699 7.64 25.20 10.26
N ALA A 700 8.28 25.87 9.31
CA ALA A 700 8.79 27.22 9.46
C ALA A 700 8.06 28.21 8.54
N LEU A 701 6.97 28.80 9.05
CA LEU A 701 6.08 29.71 8.32
C LEU A 701 6.65 31.12 8.09
N GLU A 702 7.38 31.65 9.07
CA GLU A 702 7.75 33.07 9.09
C GLU A 702 8.76 33.44 8.00
N GLY A 703 8.40 34.42 7.17
CA GLY A 703 9.29 35.00 6.15
C GLY A 703 9.62 34.06 4.97
N ARG A 704 8.87 32.97 4.80
CA ARG A 704 9.10 31.95 3.76
C ARG A 704 7.85 31.74 2.92
N ASP A 705 8.04 31.18 1.73
CA ASP A 705 6.96 30.75 0.85
C ASP A 705 7.29 29.33 0.36
N PHE A 706 6.40 28.38 0.66
CA PHE A 706 6.61 26.97 0.34
C PHE A 706 5.28 26.25 0.09
N ILE A 707 5.33 25.12 -0.62
CA ILE A 707 4.14 24.34 -0.99
C ILE A 707 3.35 23.92 0.26
N GLY A 708 2.03 24.13 0.24
CA GLY A 708 1.14 23.79 1.36
C GLY A 708 1.12 24.78 2.53
N LYS A 709 1.93 25.86 2.50
CA LYS A 709 1.99 26.87 3.57
C LYS A 709 0.62 27.49 3.88
N ASP A 710 -0.12 27.90 2.85
CA ASP A 710 -1.41 28.58 3.03
C ASP A 710 -2.45 27.67 3.67
N ALA A 711 -2.46 26.39 3.31
CA ALA A 711 -3.31 25.39 3.95
C ALA A 711 -2.98 25.21 5.44
N LEU A 712 -1.69 25.19 5.80
CA LEU A 712 -1.27 25.12 7.20
C LEU A 712 -1.62 26.38 8.00
N ILE A 713 -1.55 27.57 7.39
CA ILE A 713 -2.02 28.81 8.03
C ILE A 713 -3.53 28.71 8.29
N ALA A 714 -4.31 28.34 7.27
CA ALA A 714 -5.76 28.20 7.39
C ALA A 714 -6.17 27.15 8.44
N GLN A 715 -5.47 26.02 8.50
CA GLN A 715 -5.72 24.99 9.52
C GLN A 715 -5.43 25.51 10.93
N LYS A 716 -4.31 26.23 11.12
CA LYS A 716 -3.94 26.82 12.41
C LYS A 716 -4.95 27.87 12.87
N GLU A 717 -5.51 28.66 11.95
CA GLU A 717 -6.56 29.63 12.23
C GLU A 717 -7.90 28.96 12.61
N LYS A 718 -8.24 27.85 11.94
CA LYS A 718 -9.44 27.05 12.27
C LYS A 718 -9.35 26.42 13.67
N GLY A 719 -8.17 25.92 14.02
CA GLY A 719 -7.84 25.51 15.39
C GLY A 719 -8.45 24.20 15.90
N ASP A 720 -9.22 23.48 15.07
CA ASP A 720 -9.85 22.19 15.43
C ASP A 720 -9.46 21.10 14.41
N HIS A 721 -8.69 20.12 14.88
CA HIS A 721 -8.19 18.97 14.14
C HIS A 721 -7.78 17.85 15.11
N PRO A 722 -7.85 16.58 14.69
CA PRO A 722 -7.31 15.49 15.49
C PRO A 722 -5.79 15.66 15.66
N VAL A 723 -5.24 15.14 16.74
CA VAL A 723 -3.80 15.20 17.03
C VAL A 723 -3.29 13.82 17.41
N LEU A 724 -2.09 13.51 16.94
CA LEU A 724 -1.40 12.28 17.24
C LEU A 724 -0.90 12.30 18.69
N VAL A 725 -1.25 11.25 19.44
CA VAL A 725 -0.76 11.00 20.80
C VAL A 725 0.01 9.69 20.85
N THR A 726 0.87 9.54 21.85
CA THR A 726 1.47 8.23 22.19
C THR A 726 0.69 7.60 23.34
N LEU A 727 0.29 6.35 23.15
CA LEU A 727 -0.47 5.55 24.10
C LEU A 727 0.40 4.44 24.66
N LYS A 728 0.25 4.22 25.97
CA LYS A 728 0.75 3.03 26.66
C LYS A 728 -0.41 2.08 26.94
N LEU A 729 -0.22 0.81 26.62
CA LEU A 729 -1.21 -0.26 26.80
C LEU A 729 -0.62 -1.43 27.59
N PRO A 730 -1.43 -2.22 28.31
CA PRO A 730 -0.95 -3.45 28.92
C PRO A 730 -0.49 -4.44 27.85
N PHE A 731 0.55 -5.21 28.17
CA PHE A 731 0.98 -6.32 27.34
C PHE A 731 0.03 -7.52 27.49
N CYS A 732 -0.32 -8.15 26.37
CA CYS A 732 -1.14 -9.36 26.27
C CYS A 732 -0.55 -10.31 25.21
N ASP A 733 -1.22 -11.44 24.93
CA ASP A 733 -0.76 -12.43 23.96
C ASP A 733 -0.77 -11.92 22.50
N THR A 734 -1.61 -10.94 22.18
CA THR A 734 -1.60 -10.19 20.92
C THR A 734 -1.19 -8.75 21.19
N SER A 735 -0.64 -8.06 20.19
CA SER A 735 -0.23 -6.64 20.31
C SER A 735 -0.99 -5.74 19.35
N VAL A 736 -1.06 -4.46 19.70
CA VAL A 736 -1.50 -3.39 18.79
C VAL A 736 -0.58 -3.26 17.57
N MET A 737 -1.12 -2.92 16.40
CA MET A 737 -0.35 -2.81 15.16
C MET A 737 -0.59 -1.51 14.40
N PHE A 738 -1.77 -1.34 13.79
CA PHE A 738 -2.18 -0.16 13.02
C PHE A 738 -3.65 -0.28 12.62
N ASP A 739 -4.28 0.88 12.41
CA ASP A 739 -5.69 1.05 12.03
C ASP A 739 -6.72 0.53 13.05
N GLU A 740 -6.32 -0.05 14.19
CA GLU A 740 -7.27 -0.38 15.26
C GLU A 740 -7.99 0.87 15.78
N GLY A 741 -9.27 0.72 16.11
CA GLY A 741 -10.11 1.79 16.64
C GLY A 741 -9.74 2.18 18.07
N VAL A 742 -9.81 3.47 18.34
CA VAL A 742 -9.63 4.07 19.68
C VAL A 742 -10.97 4.59 20.18
N TYR A 743 -11.32 4.25 21.41
CA TYR A 743 -12.64 4.47 22.00
C TYR A 743 -12.56 5.24 23.31
N SER A 744 -13.58 6.07 23.56
CA SER A 744 -13.85 6.69 24.86
C SER A 744 -15.33 6.59 25.18
N ASP A 745 -15.66 6.11 26.38
CA ASP A 745 -17.04 5.88 26.83
C ASP A 745 -17.87 5.05 25.83
N GLY A 746 -17.23 4.07 25.18
CA GLY A 746 -17.83 3.20 24.16
C GLY A 746 -17.95 3.82 22.76
N ASN A 747 -17.59 5.08 22.57
CA ASN A 747 -17.64 5.76 21.27
C ASN A 747 -16.28 5.67 20.57
N LEU A 748 -16.29 5.35 19.28
CA LEU A 748 -15.09 5.46 18.43
C LEU A 748 -14.71 6.94 18.29
N ILE A 749 -13.53 7.31 18.76
CA ILE A 749 -13.00 8.68 18.74
C ILE A 749 -11.81 8.86 17.79
N GLY A 750 -11.19 7.76 17.36
CA GLY A 750 -9.92 7.82 16.65
C GLY A 750 -9.45 6.45 16.16
N ARG A 751 -8.21 6.41 15.68
CA ARG A 751 -7.56 5.17 15.24
C ARG A 751 -6.06 5.18 15.54
N VAL A 752 -5.50 3.99 15.69
CA VAL A 752 -4.06 3.77 15.72
C VAL A 752 -3.47 3.97 14.33
N THR A 753 -2.29 4.56 14.27
CA THR A 753 -1.51 4.78 13.05
C THR A 753 -0.31 3.84 12.97
N SER A 754 0.37 3.66 14.10
CA SER A 754 1.41 2.64 14.32
C SER A 754 1.32 2.11 15.74
N GLY A 755 1.74 0.87 15.96
CA GLY A 755 1.78 0.25 17.26
C GLY A 755 2.59 -1.04 17.26
N GLY A 756 2.96 -1.49 18.45
CA GLY A 756 3.68 -2.73 18.64
C GLY A 756 4.13 -2.89 20.09
N PHE A 757 4.74 -4.03 20.36
CA PHE A 757 5.36 -4.29 21.65
C PHE A 757 6.68 -3.51 21.79
N SER A 758 6.82 -2.75 22.88
CA SER A 758 8.10 -2.16 23.28
C SER A 758 8.91 -3.20 24.05
N TYR A 759 9.99 -3.68 23.42
CA TYR A 759 10.85 -4.70 24.01
C TYR A 759 11.66 -4.18 25.20
N TYR A 760 11.98 -2.88 25.23
CA TYR A 760 12.72 -2.28 26.34
C TYR A 760 11.78 -1.85 27.49
N CYS A 761 10.63 -1.24 27.19
CA CYS A 761 9.68 -0.78 28.21
C CYS A 761 8.72 -1.88 28.70
N ASN A 762 8.68 -3.04 28.02
CA ASN A 762 7.92 -4.23 28.38
C ASN A 762 6.39 -3.98 28.47
N HIS A 763 5.86 -3.24 27.49
CA HIS A 763 4.45 -2.98 27.31
C HIS A 763 4.16 -2.60 25.85
N ASP A 764 2.90 -2.61 25.44
CA ASP A 764 2.52 -2.13 24.11
C ASP A 764 2.60 -0.59 24.05
N ILE A 765 3.01 -0.08 22.89
CA ILE A 765 3.00 1.34 22.54
C ILE A 765 2.20 1.50 21.26
N ALA A 766 1.34 2.51 21.20
CA ALA A 766 0.64 2.90 19.99
C ALA A 766 0.71 4.42 19.78
N MET A 767 0.81 4.85 18.53
CA MET A 767 0.53 6.22 18.13
C MET A 767 -0.88 6.29 17.55
N ALA A 768 -1.70 7.20 18.04
CA ALA A 768 -3.11 7.28 17.67
C ALA A 768 -3.56 8.71 17.41
N LEU A 769 -4.40 8.90 16.39
CA LEU A 769 -5.09 10.16 16.15
C LEU A 769 -6.32 10.23 17.04
N VAL A 770 -6.39 11.25 17.89
CA VAL A 770 -7.51 11.47 18.83
C VAL A 770 -7.99 12.93 18.76
N PRO A 771 -9.19 13.25 19.26
CA PRO A 771 -9.65 14.63 19.39
C PRO A 771 -8.67 15.48 20.22
N GLN A 772 -8.53 16.76 19.86
CA GLN A 772 -7.51 17.65 20.44
C GLN A 772 -7.65 17.83 21.96
N ASP A 773 -8.87 17.77 22.48
CA ASP A 773 -9.19 17.88 23.92
C ASP A 773 -8.86 16.60 24.71
N MET A 774 -8.45 15.52 24.04
CA MET A 774 -8.08 14.23 24.64
C MET A 774 -6.56 13.95 24.59
N THR A 775 -5.75 14.98 24.41
CA THR A 775 -4.30 14.85 24.17
C THR A 775 -3.42 14.94 25.42
N ALA A 776 -4.01 15.26 26.58
CA ALA A 776 -3.23 15.48 27.81
C ALA A 776 -2.65 14.15 28.35
N PRO A 777 -1.37 14.10 28.78
CA PRO A 777 -0.82 12.93 29.46
C PRO A 777 -1.66 12.52 30.69
N GLY A 778 -1.87 11.22 30.85
CA GLY A 778 -2.76 10.64 31.86
C GLY A 778 -4.22 10.45 31.40
N THR A 779 -4.60 10.99 30.23
CA THR A 779 -5.94 10.77 29.66
C THR A 779 -6.15 9.29 29.36
N LYS A 780 -7.29 8.74 29.81
CA LYS A 780 -7.66 7.32 29.66
C LYS A 780 -8.56 7.13 28.46
N MET A 781 -8.35 6.04 27.74
CA MET A 781 -9.16 5.60 26.60
C MET A 781 -9.00 4.08 26.43
N GLN A 782 -9.62 3.51 25.40
CA GLN A 782 -9.50 2.09 25.09
C GLN A 782 -9.12 1.88 23.63
N VAL A 783 -8.35 0.83 23.35
CA VAL A 783 -8.05 0.38 21.98
C VAL A 783 -8.61 -1.03 21.83
N LYS A 784 -9.33 -1.29 20.73
CA LYS A 784 -9.91 -2.61 20.47
C LYS A 784 -8.91 -3.45 19.67
N ILE A 785 -8.22 -4.36 20.33
CA ILE A 785 -7.16 -5.20 19.75
C ILE A 785 -7.63 -6.64 19.77
N HIS A 786 -7.65 -7.30 18.62
CA HIS A 786 -8.06 -8.71 18.52
C HIS A 786 -9.46 -8.98 19.11
N ASN A 787 -10.40 -8.06 18.85
CA ASN A 787 -11.75 -8.03 19.43
C ASN A 787 -11.83 -7.87 20.97
N GLU A 788 -10.75 -7.45 21.63
CA GLU A 788 -10.72 -7.15 23.06
C GLU A 788 -10.52 -5.64 23.29
N MET A 789 -11.36 -5.03 24.14
CA MET A 789 -11.14 -3.66 24.58
C MET A 789 -10.02 -3.63 25.63
N ARG A 790 -8.94 -2.90 25.34
CA ARG A 790 -7.80 -2.75 26.23
C ARG A 790 -7.64 -1.32 26.68
N ASP A 791 -7.48 -1.11 27.98
CA ASP A 791 -7.25 0.22 28.55
C ASP A 791 -5.91 0.78 28.07
N ALA A 792 -5.94 2.05 27.67
CA ALA A 792 -4.79 2.79 27.19
C ALA A 792 -4.69 4.14 27.92
N GLU A 793 -3.47 4.64 28.06
CA GLU A 793 -3.20 5.94 28.65
C GLU A 793 -2.29 6.77 27.74
N VAL A 794 -2.66 8.03 27.52
CA VAL A 794 -1.78 8.99 26.85
C VAL A 794 -0.54 9.22 27.72
N ILE A 795 0.64 9.00 27.16
CA ILE A 795 1.91 9.30 27.81
C ILE A 795 2.50 10.61 27.28
N ASP A 796 3.60 11.05 27.89
CA ASP A 796 4.37 12.22 27.43
C ASP A 796 4.99 11.97 26.04
N ILE A 797 5.83 12.89 25.56
CA ILE A 797 6.35 12.98 24.19
C ILE A 797 6.88 11.65 23.60
N CYS A 798 7.43 10.76 24.44
CA CYS A 798 7.77 9.38 24.09
C CYS A 798 7.99 8.53 25.36
N ALA A 799 8.05 7.20 25.21
CA ALA A 799 8.24 6.27 26.33
C ALA A 799 9.69 6.18 26.85
N HIS A 800 10.70 6.42 25.98
CA HIS A 800 12.12 6.27 26.32
C HIS A 800 12.93 7.56 26.05
N ASP A 801 13.73 7.98 27.03
CA ASP A 801 14.60 9.17 26.97
C ASP A 801 13.93 10.41 26.34
N PRO A 802 12.86 10.97 26.93
CA PRO A 802 12.13 12.11 26.35
C PRO A 802 13.00 13.35 26.10
N SER A 803 14.09 13.49 26.85
CA SER A 803 15.07 14.58 26.66
C SER A 803 16.02 14.39 25.46
N SER A 804 16.03 13.20 24.87
CA SER A 804 17.04 12.77 23.87
C SER A 804 18.48 12.93 24.37
N ALA A 805 18.71 12.74 25.67
CA ALA A 805 20.02 12.87 26.29
C ALA A 805 21.00 11.83 25.73
N ARG A 806 20.54 10.60 25.45
CA ARG A 806 21.38 9.52 24.91
C ARG A 806 21.84 9.81 23.49
N ALA A 807 20.95 10.25 22.59
CA ALA A 807 21.32 10.67 21.24
C ALA A 807 22.32 11.86 21.22
N ARG A 808 22.20 12.76 22.21
CA ARG A 808 23.04 13.97 22.34
C ARG A 808 24.36 13.73 23.08
N ALA A 809 24.53 12.58 23.75
CA ALA A 809 25.64 12.25 24.65
C ALA A 809 26.99 12.15 23.96
#